data_AF-A0A328BBR4-F1
#
_entry.id   AF-A0A328BBR4-F1
#
_cell.length_a   1.000
_cell.length_b   1.000
_cell.length_c   1.000
_cell.angle_alpha   90.00
_cell.angle_beta   90.00
_cell.angle_gamma   90.00
#
_symmetry.space_group_name_H-M   'P 1'
#
loop_
_entity.id
_entity.type
_entity.pdbx_description
1 polymer ?
#
loop_
_entity_poly.entity_id
_entity_poly.type
_entity_poly.pdbx_seq_one_letter_code
_entity_poly.pdbx_strand_id
1 'polypeptide(L)'
;MRNRICLAAAVLCALAGAPAAAQVRTGSVLDRRVTVTFNQAPLESVLRTLRRQYGVRISYSNTALNLRQPVTLNVQNQPLRAVLSEVLEGKNIGYELVGDQLVLHPAPPRAPAPKAAPAAPAATTTTTVSRAGTDKAPDSPAAAADKEPEARAAAEPARPAPAGAAPVKTKPAVPAKKTPAKPASGTAAKGSTSGRGAATAAGGQTTAKSTATAAGNTPAGRSAGGPAAEPTAATGPAAATPATQAPGTPTAAAPPVPVPAGAPADSAAAEAPQEPARPTFTKPAQISLLGPLGSNGLRSGQTVNHVSINVLGGYAAGVDGFEAAGLVNVDRDTVAGVQVAGLANVVGRHLDGFQAAGLANVLGGPGRGWQAAGLLNLATRPVAGAQTAGLFNYAGPRKRPAEPELTASTAALGTSASGGLDAAPAATPVAVQAAGVFNVALTEMRGGQAAGLFNVAKETNGLQAAGLFNVAGTVRGVQLAGLVNFADSVRGVSLAPFNFVVHGYHRLELTHSETWPVTASLKLGGSAAFYTFFTGAYDGFGRGPRRWAAGYGFGTDVWARRRLSLSLDAVALHVNEEQRGLTRALNLHNQLRLLVGLTPFRPGSHIRLVAGPTVSVLVTQRYDTAEGRVYSNLSQGRKLWLNDGNARTRVLGWYGYSVGLRF
;
A
#
# COMPACT_ATOMS: atom_id res chain seq x y z
N MET A 1 0.69 -12.88 -8.03
CA MET A 1 1.64 -11.74 -8.19
C MET A 1 1.25 -10.49 -7.38
N ARG A 2 -0.02 -10.07 -7.33
CA ARG A 2 -0.52 -8.84 -6.62
C ARG A 2 0.22 -8.46 -5.31
N ASN A 3 0.32 -9.37 -4.32
CA ASN A 3 1.01 -9.06 -3.06
C ASN A 3 2.52 -8.74 -3.21
N ARG A 4 3.22 -9.29 -4.22
CA ARG A 4 4.67 -9.11 -4.38
C ARG A 4 5.05 -7.70 -4.84
N ILE A 5 4.20 -7.01 -5.59
CA ILE A 5 4.48 -5.64 -6.07
C ILE A 5 4.28 -4.64 -4.93
N CYS A 6 3.17 -4.74 -4.18
CA CYS A 6 2.95 -3.93 -2.97
C CYS A 6 4.02 -4.22 -1.91
N LEU A 7 4.43 -5.48 -1.72
CA LEU A 7 5.53 -5.83 -0.81
C LEU A 7 6.88 -5.29 -1.32
N ALA A 8 7.18 -5.37 -2.61
CA ALA A 8 8.42 -4.82 -3.16
C ALA A 8 8.47 -3.29 -3.06
N ALA A 9 7.35 -2.59 -3.33
CA ALA A 9 7.25 -1.15 -3.13
C ALA A 9 7.37 -0.76 -1.65
N ALA A 10 6.69 -1.47 -0.74
CA ALA A 10 6.80 -1.26 0.70
C ALA A 10 8.21 -1.57 1.23
N VAL A 11 8.88 -2.61 0.72
CA VAL A 11 10.28 -2.95 1.07
C VAL A 11 11.24 -1.91 0.51
N LEU A 12 11.07 -1.45 -0.74
CA LEU A 12 11.91 -0.40 -1.33
C LEU A 12 11.75 0.94 -0.58
N CYS A 13 10.53 1.26 -0.13
CA CYS A 13 10.27 2.43 0.73
C CYS A 13 10.82 2.25 2.15
N ALA A 14 10.70 1.05 2.75
CA ALA A 14 11.23 0.77 4.08
C ALA A 14 12.77 0.75 4.10
N LEU A 15 13.42 0.26 3.03
CA LEU A 15 14.87 0.30 2.87
C LEU A 15 15.44 1.73 2.76
N ALA A 16 14.61 2.71 2.37
CA ALA A 16 14.99 4.12 2.37
C ALA A 16 14.91 4.79 3.77
N GLY A 17 14.49 4.06 4.81
CA GLY A 17 14.29 4.63 6.15
C GLY A 17 14.47 3.64 7.32
N ALA A 18 15.19 2.54 7.14
CA ALA A 18 15.33 1.51 8.17
C ALA A 18 16.49 1.81 9.15
N PRO A 19 16.21 2.07 10.46
CA PRO A 19 17.10 1.58 11.49
C PRO A 19 17.03 0.03 11.49
N ALA A 20 18.15 -0.63 11.76
CA ALA A 20 18.24 -2.08 11.72
C ALA A 20 17.49 -2.75 12.89
N ALA A 21 16.18 -2.92 12.75
CA ALA A 21 15.36 -3.72 13.66
C ALA A 21 15.53 -5.21 13.33
N ALA A 22 16.21 -5.95 14.21
CA ALA A 22 16.36 -7.40 14.08
C ALA A 22 14.99 -8.10 14.06
N GLN A 23 14.82 -9.06 13.15
CA GLN A 23 13.63 -9.93 13.12
C GLN A 23 13.58 -10.78 14.41
N VAL A 24 12.79 -10.37 15.40
CA VAL A 24 12.38 -11.24 16.50
C VAL A 24 11.44 -12.29 15.91
N ARG A 25 11.97 -13.49 15.67
CA ARG A 25 11.21 -14.62 15.12
C ARG A 25 10.43 -15.28 16.25
N THR A 26 9.12 -15.07 16.28
CA THR A 26 8.20 -15.53 17.33
C THR A 26 7.89 -17.04 17.26
N GLY A 27 8.93 -17.86 17.32
CA GLY A 27 8.83 -19.31 17.50
C GLY A 27 9.92 -19.75 18.45
N SER A 28 9.55 -20.50 19.50
CA SER A 28 10.50 -21.05 20.47
C SER A 28 11.65 -21.74 19.74
N VAL A 29 12.89 -21.39 20.09
CA VAL A 29 14.09 -21.92 19.42
C VAL A 29 14.12 -23.46 19.50
N LEU A 30 13.57 -24.01 20.58
CA LEU A 30 13.44 -25.43 20.87
C LEU A 30 12.51 -26.19 19.92
N ASP A 31 11.59 -25.52 19.23
CA ASP A 31 10.61 -26.13 18.33
C ASP A 31 11.05 -26.10 16.86
N ARG A 32 12.17 -25.44 16.55
CA ARG A 32 12.75 -25.40 15.20
C ARG A 32 13.08 -26.82 14.74
N ARG A 33 12.62 -27.20 13.55
CA ARG A 33 12.95 -28.48 12.91
C ARG A 33 14.40 -28.47 12.42
N VAL A 34 15.15 -29.51 12.76
CA VAL A 34 16.58 -29.69 12.51
C VAL A 34 16.79 -30.98 11.72
N THR A 35 17.74 -30.94 10.79
CA THR A 35 18.18 -32.09 9.97
C THR A 35 19.70 -32.08 9.95
N VAL A 36 20.32 -32.98 10.71
CA VAL A 36 21.77 -33.03 10.93
C VAL A 36 22.24 -34.47 11.05
N THR A 37 23.42 -34.74 10.51
CA THR A 37 24.09 -36.04 10.63
C THR A 37 25.51 -35.79 11.12
N PHE A 38 25.85 -36.40 12.24
CA PHE A 38 27.17 -36.37 12.88
C PHE A 38 27.63 -37.81 13.14
N ASN A 39 28.89 -38.11 12.84
CA ASN A 39 29.49 -39.41 13.13
C ASN A 39 30.76 -39.18 13.96
N GLN A 40 30.75 -39.64 15.21
CA GLN A 40 31.81 -39.43 16.21
C GLN A 40 32.34 -37.98 16.33
N ALA A 41 31.49 -36.98 16.07
CA ALA A 41 31.89 -35.58 16.14
C ALA A 41 31.97 -35.12 17.61
N PRO A 42 32.96 -34.29 18.01
CA PRO A 42 32.98 -33.75 19.36
C PRO A 42 31.77 -32.85 19.60
N LEU A 43 31.17 -32.93 20.80
CA LEU A 43 29.98 -32.17 21.19
C LEU A 43 30.11 -30.65 20.91
N GLU A 44 31.31 -30.09 21.09
CA GLU A 44 31.59 -28.69 20.74
C GLU A 44 31.29 -28.37 19.27
N SER A 45 31.63 -29.27 18.34
CA SER A 45 31.37 -29.10 16.90
C SER A 45 29.87 -29.21 16.59
N VAL A 46 29.16 -30.11 17.27
CA VAL A 46 27.69 -30.25 17.17
C VAL A 46 27.01 -28.94 17.60
N LEU A 47 27.33 -28.43 18.80
CA LEU A 47 26.78 -27.16 19.31
C LEU A 47 27.16 -25.97 18.43
N ARG A 48 28.39 -25.91 17.91
CA ARG A 48 28.86 -24.89 16.97
C ARG A 48 28.10 -24.93 15.65
N THR A 49 27.73 -26.12 15.18
CA THR A 49 26.95 -26.34 13.95
C THR A 49 25.50 -25.91 14.15
N LEU A 50 24.86 -26.33 15.24
CA LEU A 50 23.52 -25.87 15.61
C LEU A 50 23.45 -24.34 15.74
N ARG A 51 24.46 -23.71 16.34
CA ARG A 51 24.60 -22.24 16.40
C ARG A 51 24.70 -21.59 15.03
N ARG A 52 25.56 -22.12 14.13
CA ARG A 52 25.82 -21.53 12.80
C ARG A 52 24.67 -21.76 11.81
N GLN A 53 24.13 -22.97 11.75
CA GLN A 53 23.18 -23.41 10.71
C GLN A 53 21.72 -23.07 11.08
N TYR A 54 21.36 -23.11 12.37
CA TYR A 54 19.98 -22.89 12.83
C TYR A 54 19.80 -21.59 13.64
N GLY A 55 20.86 -20.79 13.78
CA GLY A 55 20.82 -19.49 14.45
C GLY A 55 20.44 -19.59 15.93
N VAL A 56 20.85 -20.66 16.60
CA VAL A 56 20.59 -20.91 18.03
C VAL A 56 21.67 -20.19 18.85
N ARG A 57 21.29 -19.25 19.73
CA ARG A 57 22.24 -18.64 20.67
C ARG A 57 22.46 -19.63 21.81
N ILE A 58 23.67 -20.19 21.93
CA ILE A 58 24.03 -21.16 22.97
C ILE A 58 25.11 -20.57 23.88
N SER A 59 24.87 -20.57 25.19
CA SER A 59 25.81 -20.21 26.26
C SER A 59 26.24 -21.44 27.04
N TYR A 60 27.51 -21.52 27.42
CA TYR A 60 28.03 -22.55 28.33
C TYR A 60 29.31 -22.09 29.01
N SER A 61 29.60 -22.64 30.19
CA SER A 61 30.93 -22.52 30.81
C SER A 61 31.85 -23.62 30.29
N ASN A 62 32.91 -23.22 29.58
CA ASN A 62 33.89 -24.15 28.98
C ASN A 62 34.73 -24.90 30.03
N THR A 63 34.75 -24.41 31.28
CA THR A 63 35.43 -25.01 32.43
C THR A 63 34.55 -26.01 33.20
N ALA A 64 33.22 -25.92 33.03
CA ALA A 64 32.25 -26.72 33.80
C ALA A 64 31.63 -27.89 33.00
N LEU A 65 31.76 -27.90 31.66
CA LEU A 65 31.17 -28.92 30.79
C LEU A 65 32.26 -29.64 29.97
N ASN A 66 32.20 -30.97 29.89
CA ASN A 66 33.13 -31.76 29.09
C ASN A 66 32.65 -31.87 27.62
N LEU A 67 33.03 -30.88 26.80
CA LEU A 67 32.60 -30.75 25.40
C LEU A 67 33.41 -31.59 24.39
N ARG A 68 34.42 -32.34 24.85
CA ARG A 68 35.28 -33.18 23.98
C ARG A 68 34.70 -34.55 23.67
N GLN A 69 33.61 -34.95 24.35
CA GLN A 69 33.00 -36.25 24.15
C GLN A 69 32.47 -36.39 22.71
N PRO A 70 32.70 -37.53 22.04
CA PRO A 70 32.14 -37.80 20.73
C PRO A 70 30.62 -38.02 20.82
N VAL A 71 29.93 -37.63 19.74
CA VAL A 71 28.49 -37.80 19.54
C VAL A 71 28.27 -38.31 18.12
N THR A 72 27.49 -39.38 18.00
CA THR A 72 26.94 -39.85 16.73
C THR A 72 25.44 -39.62 16.78
N LEU A 73 24.90 -38.96 15.76
CA LEU A 73 23.51 -38.54 15.67
C LEU A 73 23.11 -38.52 14.20
N ASN A 74 21.99 -39.13 13.83
CA ASN A 74 21.45 -39.02 12.47
C ASN A 74 19.96 -38.69 12.53
N VAL A 75 19.64 -37.41 12.37
CA VAL A 75 18.30 -36.87 12.61
C VAL A 75 17.81 -36.09 11.40
N GLN A 76 16.59 -36.38 10.97
CA GLN A 76 15.90 -35.65 9.92
C GLN A 76 14.58 -35.07 10.44
N ASN A 77 14.36 -33.77 10.21
CA ASN A 77 13.11 -33.06 10.50
C ASN A 77 12.57 -33.27 11.95
N GLN A 78 13.43 -33.28 12.96
CA GLN A 78 13.00 -33.33 14.37
C GLN A 78 13.09 -31.96 15.06
N PRO A 79 12.25 -31.64 16.07
CA PRO A 79 12.37 -30.40 16.82
C PRO A 79 13.66 -30.36 17.64
N LEU A 80 14.30 -29.20 17.72
CA LEU A 80 15.58 -28.99 18.42
C LEU A 80 15.58 -29.52 19.87
N ARG A 81 14.45 -29.45 20.59
CA ARG A 81 14.30 -30.03 21.94
C ARG A 81 14.63 -31.53 22.02
N ALA A 82 14.22 -32.31 21.01
CA ALA A 82 14.45 -33.75 20.96
C ALA A 82 15.93 -34.06 20.64
N VAL A 83 16.49 -33.30 19.68
CA VAL A 83 17.92 -33.34 19.34
C VAL A 83 18.79 -32.97 20.55
N LEU A 84 18.42 -31.95 21.32
CA LEU A 84 19.14 -31.55 22.52
C LEU A 84 19.03 -32.59 23.64
N SER A 85 17.88 -33.23 23.83
CA SER A 85 17.79 -34.34 24.80
C SER A 85 18.69 -35.51 24.40
N GLU A 86 18.66 -35.96 23.15
CA GLU A 86 19.46 -37.11 22.67
C GLU A 86 20.98 -36.82 22.70
N VAL A 87 21.40 -35.62 22.33
CA VAL A 87 22.82 -35.21 22.30
C VAL A 87 23.40 -35.02 23.71
N LEU A 88 22.58 -34.66 24.70
CA LEU A 88 23.00 -34.40 26.08
C LEU A 88 22.70 -35.55 27.05
N GLU A 89 21.98 -36.59 26.59
CA GLU A 89 21.66 -37.79 27.37
C GLU A 89 22.94 -38.52 27.83
N GLY A 90 22.96 -38.93 29.09
CA GLY A 90 24.12 -39.56 29.72
C GLY A 90 25.35 -38.66 29.93
N LYS A 91 25.29 -37.36 29.58
CA LYS A 91 26.46 -36.44 29.66
C LYS A 91 26.52 -35.56 30.90
N ASN A 92 25.53 -35.63 31.80
CA ASN A 92 25.39 -34.75 32.98
C ASN A 92 25.29 -33.25 32.61
N ILE A 93 24.63 -32.93 31.49
CA ILE A 93 24.41 -31.56 31.01
C ILE A 93 22.90 -31.30 30.91
N GLY A 94 22.43 -30.28 31.62
CA GLY A 94 21.08 -29.72 31.49
C GLY A 94 21.06 -28.50 30.56
N TYR A 95 19.86 -28.11 30.14
CA TYR A 95 19.64 -26.90 29.36
C TYR A 95 18.41 -26.14 29.83
N GLU A 96 18.50 -24.81 29.83
CA GLU A 96 17.39 -23.90 30.11
C GLU A 96 17.30 -22.84 29.00
N LEU A 97 16.07 -22.38 28.70
CA LEU A 97 15.83 -21.31 27.73
C LEU A 97 15.62 -19.98 28.45
N VAL A 98 16.64 -19.13 28.45
CA VAL A 98 16.58 -17.78 29.02
C VAL A 98 16.39 -16.78 27.89
N GLY A 99 15.13 -16.40 27.64
CA GLY A 99 14.75 -15.56 26.49
C GLY A 99 14.91 -16.28 25.15
N ASP A 100 15.77 -15.77 24.28
CA ASP A 100 16.12 -16.38 22.96
C ASP A 100 17.50 -17.09 23.01
N GLN A 101 18.01 -17.38 24.21
CA GLN A 101 19.32 -17.98 24.43
C GLN A 101 19.21 -19.28 25.26
N LEU A 102 19.79 -20.34 24.71
CA LEU A 102 19.93 -21.64 25.36
C LEU A 102 21.14 -21.61 26.29
N VAL A 103 20.96 -21.82 27.58
CA VAL A 103 22.04 -21.88 28.58
C VAL A 103 22.23 -23.34 28.97
N LEU A 104 23.44 -23.87 28.74
CA LEU A 104 23.83 -25.21 29.19
C LEU A 104 24.50 -25.12 30.56
N HIS A 105 24.07 -25.98 31.48
CA HIS A 105 24.58 -26.05 32.85
C HIS A 105 24.87 -27.51 33.25
N PRO A 106 25.76 -27.76 34.22
CA PRO A 106 25.89 -29.11 34.79
C PRO A 106 24.54 -29.57 35.37
N ALA A 107 24.21 -30.85 35.21
CA ALA A 107 23.04 -31.48 35.78
C ALA A 107 23.43 -32.74 36.56
N PRO A 108 22.80 -33.05 37.70
CA PRO A 108 22.99 -34.33 38.37
C PRO A 108 22.68 -35.51 37.44
N PRO A 109 23.32 -36.68 37.63
CA PRO A 109 23.01 -37.87 36.84
C PRO A 109 21.54 -38.25 37.04
N ARG A 110 20.75 -38.11 35.97
CA ARG A 110 19.31 -38.40 35.97
C ARG A 110 19.11 -39.91 35.96
N ALA A 111 18.41 -40.45 36.95
CA ALA A 111 18.02 -41.86 36.96
C ALA A 111 17.21 -42.21 35.70
N PRO A 112 17.41 -43.40 35.11
CA PRO A 112 16.72 -43.79 33.87
C PRO A 112 15.20 -43.80 34.07
N ALA A 113 14.48 -43.16 33.16
CA ALA A 113 13.02 -43.15 33.18
C ALA A 113 12.46 -44.57 32.94
N PRO A 114 11.31 -44.96 33.55
CA PRO A 114 10.71 -46.27 33.32
C PRO A 114 10.40 -46.49 31.83
N LYS A 115 10.90 -47.59 31.28
CA LYS A 115 10.68 -47.98 29.89
C LYS A 115 9.22 -48.38 29.71
N ALA A 116 8.47 -47.64 28.89
CA ALA A 116 7.07 -47.97 28.61
C ALA A 116 6.94 -49.38 28.00
N ALA A 117 5.97 -50.15 28.49
CA ALA A 117 5.67 -51.48 27.99
C ALA A 117 5.16 -51.44 26.54
N PRO A 118 5.43 -52.46 25.71
CA PRO A 118 4.97 -52.49 24.33
C PRO A 118 3.44 -52.60 24.26
N ALA A 119 2.83 -51.76 23.42
CA ALA A 119 1.39 -51.78 23.19
C ALA A 119 0.96 -53.06 22.45
N ALA A 120 -0.04 -53.76 23.00
CA ALA A 120 -0.73 -54.84 22.31
C ALA A 120 -1.55 -54.30 21.11
N PRO A 121 -1.72 -55.08 20.03
CA PRO A 121 -2.44 -54.63 18.84
C PRO A 121 -3.93 -54.35 19.13
N ALA A 122 -4.47 -53.31 18.51
CA ALA A 122 -5.84 -52.87 18.72
C ALA A 122 -6.86 -53.91 18.22
N ALA A 123 -7.79 -54.29 19.09
CA ALA A 123 -8.90 -55.15 18.74
C ALA A 123 -9.93 -54.41 17.87
N THR A 124 -10.45 -55.10 16.84
CA THR A 124 -11.50 -54.62 15.96
C THR A 124 -12.86 -54.75 16.65
N THR A 125 -13.47 -53.64 17.09
CA THR A 125 -14.84 -53.64 17.62
C THR A 125 -15.83 -53.34 16.50
N THR A 126 -16.33 -54.39 15.86
CA THR A 126 -17.40 -54.31 14.85
C THR A 126 -18.75 -53.94 15.50
N THR A 127 -19.46 -52.98 14.93
CA THR A 127 -20.82 -52.60 15.34
C THR A 127 -21.80 -53.74 15.05
N THR A 128 -22.44 -54.29 16.09
CA THR A 128 -23.50 -55.29 15.96
C THR A 128 -24.85 -54.64 15.62
N VAL A 129 -25.49 -55.13 14.55
CA VAL A 129 -26.93 -54.93 14.28
C VAL A 129 -27.55 -56.31 14.04
N SER A 130 -28.58 -56.65 14.82
CA SER A 130 -29.22 -57.96 14.77
C SER A 130 -30.01 -58.21 13.47
N ARG A 131 -29.82 -59.38 12.87
CA ARG A 131 -30.92 -60.17 12.31
C ARG A 131 -30.62 -61.67 12.35
N ALA A 132 -31.66 -62.46 12.59
CA ALA A 132 -31.59 -63.90 12.73
C ALA A 132 -31.69 -64.63 11.37
N GLY A 133 -31.27 -65.90 11.33
CA GLY A 133 -31.75 -66.84 10.31
C GLY A 133 -30.73 -67.87 9.81
N THR A 134 -30.77 -69.07 10.40
CA THR A 134 -30.67 -70.39 9.75
C THR A 134 -29.45 -70.78 8.88
N ASP A 135 -28.76 -71.81 9.38
CA ASP A 135 -28.53 -73.10 8.72
C ASP A 135 -27.30 -73.39 7.81
N LYS A 136 -26.60 -74.44 8.26
CA LYS A 136 -25.97 -75.56 7.53
C LYS A 136 -24.55 -75.42 6.96
N ALA A 137 -23.75 -76.43 7.29
CA ALA A 137 -22.44 -76.79 6.75
C ALA A 137 -22.58 -77.94 5.72
N PRO A 138 -21.51 -78.60 5.19
CA PRO A 138 -20.08 -78.25 5.14
C PRO A 138 -19.46 -78.43 3.71
N ASP A 139 -18.11 -78.48 3.66
CA ASP A 139 -17.23 -79.15 2.67
C ASP A 139 -16.81 -78.47 1.33
N SER A 140 -15.57 -77.91 1.36
CA SER A 140 -14.35 -78.38 0.65
C SER A 140 -14.39 -78.94 -0.79
N PRO A 141 -13.24 -78.94 -1.54
CA PRO A 141 -12.21 -77.89 -1.72
C PRO A 141 -11.73 -77.78 -3.21
N ALA A 142 -10.75 -76.89 -3.51
CA ALA A 142 -9.58 -77.10 -4.41
C ALA A 142 -9.14 -75.87 -5.25
N ALA A 143 -7.81 -75.76 -5.49
CA ALA A 143 -7.10 -75.06 -6.59
C ALA A 143 -7.34 -73.54 -6.77
N ALA A 144 -6.45 -72.68 -7.27
CA ALA A 144 -5.01 -72.58 -7.63
C ALA A 144 -4.84 -71.06 -8.02
N ALA A 145 -3.69 -70.42 -8.30
CA ALA A 145 -2.28 -70.81 -8.51
C ALA A 145 -1.35 -69.59 -8.22
N ASP A 146 -0.04 -69.84 -8.12
CA ASP A 146 1.08 -69.11 -8.78
C ASP A 146 1.24 -67.55 -8.74
N LYS A 147 2.45 -66.95 -8.71
CA LYS A 147 3.84 -67.40 -8.44
C LYS A 147 4.79 -66.18 -8.29
N GLU A 148 5.91 -66.42 -7.60
CA GLU A 148 7.16 -65.63 -7.55
C GLU A 148 8.13 -66.11 -8.70
N PRO A 149 9.47 -65.82 -8.78
CA PRO A 149 10.32 -64.73 -8.25
C PRO A 149 11.46 -64.20 -9.23
N GLU A 150 12.29 -63.27 -8.72
CA GLU A 150 13.79 -63.12 -8.82
C GLU A 150 14.67 -62.92 -10.10
N ALA A 151 15.69 -62.03 -9.91
CA ALA A 151 17.12 -62.08 -10.34
C ALA A 151 17.53 -61.94 -11.85
N ARG A 152 18.76 -61.52 -12.28
CA ARG A 152 19.93 -60.75 -11.74
C ARG A 152 20.90 -60.35 -12.92
N ALA A 153 21.71 -59.29 -12.74
CA ALA A 153 23.06 -59.06 -13.38
C ALA A 153 23.16 -58.86 -14.93
N ALA A 154 24.19 -58.21 -15.55
CA ALA A 154 25.30 -57.32 -15.13
C ALA A 154 25.99 -56.61 -16.35
N ALA A 155 26.97 -55.73 -16.07
CA ALA A 155 28.15 -55.31 -16.88
C ALA A 155 28.27 -53.83 -17.36
N GLU A 156 29.50 -53.31 -17.18
CA GLU A 156 30.07 -51.97 -17.49
C GLU A 156 31.14 -52.15 -18.63
N PRO A 157 32.07 -51.21 -19.03
CA PRO A 157 32.45 -49.90 -18.45
C PRO A 157 32.73 -48.73 -19.45
N ALA A 158 33.19 -47.60 -18.89
CA ALA A 158 34.24 -46.68 -19.39
C ALA A 158 33.89 -45.26 -19.91
N ARG A 159 34.74 -44.31 -19.47
CA ARG A 159 34.84 -42.86 -19.76
C ARG A 159 36.22 -42.61 -20.42
N PRO A 160 36.51 -41.50 -21.16
CA PRO A 160 36.77 -40.19 -20.53
C PRO A 160 36.50 -38.94 -21.44
N ALA A 161 37.02 -37.77 -21.02
CA ALA A 161 37.18 -36.52 -21.79
C ALA A 161 38.64 -36.00 -21.56
N PRO A 162 39.14 -34.82 -22.03
CA PRO A 162 38.63 -33.79 -22.97
C PRO A 162 39.69 -33.25 -24.01
N ALA A 163 39.37 -32.10 -24.66
CA ALA A 163 40.27 -31.06 -25.26
C ALA A 163 40.93 -31.23 -26.67
N GLY A 164 41.09 -30.11 -27.42
CA GLY A 164 42.10 -29.99 -28.49
C GLY A 164 41.89 -29.05 -29.70
N ALA A 165 42.45 -27.83 -29.63
CA ALA A 165 43.10 -27.07 -30.72
C ALA A 165 42.34 -26.45 -31.95
N ALA A 166 42.97 -25.40 -32.51
CA ALA A 166 42.56 -24.59 -33.67
C ALA A 166 43.35 -24.95 -34.96
N PRO A 167 43.24 -24.16 -36.05
CA PRO A 167 44.41 -23.32 -36.35
C PRO A 167 44.12 -21.88 -36.83
N VAL A 168 45.19 -21.08 -36.82
CA VAL A 168 45.28 -19.65 -37.23
C VAL A 168 46.01 -19.53 -38.57
N LYS A 169 45.65 -18.51 -39.39
CA LYS A 169 46.46 -17.75 -40.39
C LYS A 169 45.52 -16.82 -41.18
N THR A 170 45.80 -15.57 -41.61
CA THR A 170 46.91 -14.62 -41.38
C THR A 170 46.47 -13.20 -41.81
N LYS A 171 46.97 -12.15 -41.12
CA LYS A 171 47.21 -10.78 -41.70
C LYS A 171 48.73 -10.69 -42.02
N PRO A 172 49.32 -9.63 -42.64
CA PRO A 172 48.82 -8.26 -42.89
C PRO A 172 49.13 -7.68 -44.29
N ALA A 173 48.69 -6.44 -44.57
CA ALA A 173 49.52 -5.40 -45.24
C ALA A 173 48.86 -4.01 -45.18
N VAL A 174 49.69 -2.98 -44.97
CA VAL A 174 49.44 -1.56 -45.28
C VAL A 174 50.63 -1.10 -46.13
N PRO A 175 50.44 -0.18 -47.09
CA PRO A 175 51.38 0.94 -47.17
C PRO A 175 50.66 2.29 -47.22
N ALA A 176 51.42 3.34 -46.89
CA ALA A 176 50.91 4.70 -46.67
C ALA A 176 51.41 5.70 -47.73
N LYS A 177 50.88 6.93 -47.64
CA LYS A 177 51.35 8.20 -48.25
C LYS A 177 51.27 8.37 -49.77
N LYS A 178 50.49 9.38 -50.19
CA LYS A 178 51.01 10.58 -50.88
C LYS A 178 49.98 11.73 -50.91
N THR A 179 50.22 12.76 -50.11
CA THR A 179 49.95 14.19 -50.42
C THR A 179 51.16 14.74 -51.22
N PRO A 180 51.18 16.00 -51.75
CA PRO A 180 50.13 17.04 -51.83
C PRO A 180 49.98 17.70 -53.23
N ALA A 181 48.99 18.59 -53.42
CA ALA A 181 49.13 19.87 -54.15
C ALA A 181 47.87 20.77 -54.09
N LYS A 182 48.06 22.00 -53.63
CA LYS A 182 47.28 23.26 -53.80
C LYS A 182 48.24 24.21 -54.58
N PRO A 183 47.89 25.23 -55.42
CA PRO A 183 46.99 26.39 -55.17
C PRO A 183 46.22 26.87 -56.43
N ALA A 184 45.62 28.07 -56.59
CA ALA A 184 45.40 29.31 -55.81
C ALA A 184 43.95 29.81 -56.11
N SER A 185 43.38 30.97 -55.72
CA SER A 185 43.78 32.26 -55.12
C SER A 185 42.57 32.79 -54.30
N GLY A 186 42.66 33.58 -53.22
CA GLY A 186 43.04 35.01 -53.14
C GLY A 186 41.76 35.87 -52.92
N THR A 187 41.69 36.93 -52.10
CA THR A 187 42.75 37.66 -51.36
C THR A 187 42.16 38.58 -50.26
N ALA A 188 42.87 38.72 -49.11
CA ALA A 188 42.91 39.85 -48.13
C ALA A 188 41.59 40.40 -47.50
N ALA A 189 41.55 41.12 -46.36
CA ALA A 189 42.54 41.72 -45.43
C ALA A 189 41.93 41.75 -43.99
N LYS A 190 42.54 42.16 -42.85
CA LYS A 190 43.88 42.23 -42.22
C LYS A 190 43.73 43.19 -40.99
N GLY A 191 44.41 42.95 -39.85
CA GLY A 191 44.38 43.75 -38.59
C GLY A 191 43.67 43.01 -37.44
N SER A 192 44.22 42.69 -36.26
CA SER A 192 45.03 43.43 -35.25
C SER A 192 44.25 44.59 -34.59
N THR A 193 44.29 44.86 -33.26
CA THR A 193 45.32 44.55 -32.23
C THR A 193 44.76 44.71 -30.78
N SER A 194 45.32 43.99 -29.79
CA SER A 194 45.56 44.32 -28.34
C SER A 194 44.59 45.13 -27.42
N GLY A 195 44.45 44.67 -26.16
CA GLY A 195 44.04 45.42 -24.93
C GLY A 195 43.21 44.55 -23.96
N ARG A 196 43.56 44.22 -22.69
CA ARG A 196 43.79 45.04 -21.47
C ARG A 196 42.75 46.17 -21.30
N GLY A 197 42.10 46.41 -20.16
CA GLY A 197 42.20 45.84 -18.79
C GLY A 197 41.11 46.43 -17.87
N ALA A 198 41.17 46.18 -16.56
CA ALA A 198 40.06 46.44 -15.61
C ALA A 198 39.95 47.87 -15.02
N ALA A 199 38.73 48.24 -14.59
CA ALA A 199 38.37 49.20 -13.50
C ALA A 199 36.87 48.97 -13.16
N THR A 200 36.35 48.70 -11.94
CA THR A 200 36.43 49.24 -10.56
C THR A 200 35.58 50.50 -10.25
N ALA A 201 34.46 50.30 -9.54
CA ALA A 201 33.80 51.17 -8.52
C ALA A 201 32.37 50.60 -8.26
N ALA A 202 31.96 50.13 -7.06
CA ALA A 202 31.65 50.84 -5.81
C ALA A 202 30.33 51.68 -5.88
N GLY A 203 29.36 51.62 -4.97
CA GLY A 203 29.09 50.76 -3.78
C GLY A 203 27.58 50.38 -3.74
N GLY A 204 26.91 50.00 -2.63
CA GLY A 204 27.28 49.93 -1.21
C GLY A 204 26.08 50.35 -0.33
N GLN A 205 25.78 49.61 0.76
CA GLN A 205 24.64 49.75 1.72
C GLN A 205 23.28 49.18 1.22
N THR A 206 22.57 48.25 1.90
CA THR A 206 22.00 48.17 3.28
C THR A 206 20.88 49.22 3.51
N THR A 207 19.69 48.93 4.07
CA THR A 207 19.40 48.07 5.25
C THR A 207 17.90 47.67 5.38
N ALA A 208 17.64 46.57 6.10
CA ALA A 208 16.50 46.27 7.02
C ALA A 208 15.00 46.52 6.69
N LYS A 209 14.23 45.41 6.77
CA LYS A 209 12.91 45.18 7.43
C LYS A 209 12.00 46.36 7.82
N SER A 210 10.72 46.26 7.43
CA SER A 210 9.56 46.46 8.34
C SER A 210 8.28 45.77 7.83
N THR A 211 7.38 45.40 8.74
CA THR A 211 6.06 44.78 8.50
C THR A 211 4.96 45.65 9.12
N ALA A 212 3.87 45.96 8.41
CA ALA A 212 2.54 46.15 9.03
C ALA A 212 1.38 46.30 8.00
N THR A 213 0.31 45.56 8.31
CA THR A 213 -1.13 45.80 8.16
C THR A 213 -1.65 47.17 7.64
N ALA A 214 -2.72 47.13 6.84
CA ALA A 214 -3.65 48.26 6.68
C ALA A 214 -5.12 47.77 6.61
N ALA A 215 -6.00 48.44 7.37
CA ALA A 215 -7.46 48.38 7.24
C ALA A 215 -7.98 49.71 6.65
N GLY A 216 -9.17 49.72 6.07
CA GLY A 216 -9.65 50.83 5.22
C GLY A 216 -10.44 51.93 5.92
N ASN A 217 -10.96 52.89 5.14
CA ASN A 217 -12.19 53.62 5.46
C ASN A 217 -12.80 54.37 4.25
N THR A 218 -14.10 54.63 4.34
CA THR A 218 -14.98 55.33 3.37
C THR A 218 -15.02 56.85 3.61
N PRO A 219 -15.68 57.64 2.74
CA PRO A 219 -16.38 58.86 3.17
C PRO A 219 -17.88 58.94 2.79
N ALA A 220 -18.63 59.77 3.54
CA ALA A 220 -20.09 59.99 3.49
C ALA A 220 -20.48 61.17 2.55
N GLY A 221 -21.73 61.65 2.37
CA GLY A 221 -23.08 61.35 2.93
C GLY A 221 -24.06 62.55 2.79
N ARG A 222 -25.22 62.51 3.50
CA ARG A 222 -26.32 63.52 3.67
C ARG A 222 -27.47 63.51 2.61
N SER A 223 -28.78 63.75 2.85
CA SER A 223 -29.70 64.03 4.01
C SER A 223 -30.50 65.34 3.81
N ALA A 224 -31.81 65.50 4.08
CA ALA A 224 -32.98 64.61 4.35
C ALA A 224 -34.29 65.47 4.42
N GLY A 225 -35.51 64.89 4.40
CA GLY A 225 -36.76 65.64 4.69
C GLY A 225 -38.12 64.97 4.33
N GLY A 226 -39.14 65.14 5.20
CA GLY A 226 -40.59 64.89 5.00
C GLY A 226 -41.39 65.97 5.77
N PRO A 227 -42.68 65.82 6.17
CA PRO A 227 -43.67 64.74 5.93
C PRO A 227 -45.14 65.22 5.65
N ALA A 228 -46.10 64.28 5.69
CA ALA A 228 -47.51 64.39 6.18
C ALA A 228 -48.76 64.53 5.24
N ALA A 229 -49.82 63.83 5.68
CA ALA A 229 -51.28 63.94 5.43
C ALA A 229 -51.98 63.10 4.33
N GLU A 230 -53.20 62.64 4.68
CA GLU A 230 -54.10 61.59 4.13
C GLU A 230 -55.51 62.21 3.86
N PRO A 231 -56.63 61.48 3.53
CA PRO A 231 -56.84 60.14 2.94
C PRO A 231 -57.95 60.11 1.83
N THR A 232 -58.22 58.95 1.20
CA THR A 232 -59.57 58.32 1.15
C THR A 232 -59.62 56.93 0.46
N ALA A 233 -60.30 55.99 1.15
CA ALA A 233 -61.04 54.77 0.74
C ALA A 233 -61.20 54.41 -0.76
N ALA A 234 -61.35 53.14 -1.19
CA ALA A 234 -61.24 51.78 -0.61
C ALA A 234 -61.40 50.76 -1.81
N THR A 235 -61.53 49.42 -1.74
CA THR A 235 -61.73 48.40 -0.68
C THR A 235 -61.28 47.01 -1.21
N GLY A 236 -60.92 46.04 -0.36
CA GLY A 236 -60.89 44.60 -0.74
C GLY A 236 -59.69 43.78 -0.17
N PRO A 237 -59.89 42.58 0.43
CA PRO A 237 -58.89 41.92 1.30
C PRO A 237 -58.23 40.67 0.65
N ALA A 238 -57.24 40.00 1.23
CA ALA A 238 -56.19 40.34 2.20
C ALA A 238 -55.10 39.24 2.13
N ALA A 239 -53.85 39.56 2.46
CA ALA A 239 -52.77 38.58 2.61
C ALA A 239 -52.46 38.32 4.09
N ALA A 240 -51.95 37.12 4.42
CA ALA A 240 -51.01 36.92 5.54
C ALA A 240 -50.42 35.48 5.61
N THR A 241 -49.11 35.38 5.36
CA THR A 241 -48.15 34.47 6.06
C THR A 241 -47.92 34.98 7.50
N PRO A 242 -47.08 34.40 8.40
CA PRO A 242 -46.30 33.14 8.39
C PRO A 242 -46.28 32.37 9.76
N ALA A 243 -45.31 31.45 9.91
CA ALA A 243 -44.45 31.20 11.10
C ALA A 243 -44.61 29.91 11.93
N THR A 244 -43.46 29.22 12.03
CA THR A 244 -42.84 28.56 13.22
C THR A 244 -43.71 27.74 14.19
N GLN A 245 -43.36 26.45 14.35
CA GLN A 245 -43.81 25.61 15.48
C GLN A 245 -42.63 25.00 16.26
N ALA A 246 -42.82 24.94 17.57
CA ALA A 246 -42.01 24.22 18.56
C ALA A 246 -43.01 23.63 19.62
N PRO A 247 -42.60 22.82 20.61
CA PRO A 247 -43.14 21.47 20.75
C PRO A 247 -44.22 21.29 21.82
N GLY A 248 -45.05 20.25 21.66
CA GLY A 248 -46.03 19.79 22.66
C GLY A 248 -45.56 18.55 23.43
N THR A 249 -45.95 18.44 24.69
CA THR A 249 -45.69 17.32 25.61
C THR A 249 -47.01 16.56 25.92
N PRO A 250 -47.03 15.44 26.68
CA PRO A 250 -47.46 14.15 26.14
C PRO A 250 -48.86 13.70 26.60
N THR A 251 -49.43 12.70 25.91
CA THR A 251 -50.64 11.98 26.33
C THR A 251 -50.28 10.57 26.84
N ALA A 252 -50.96 10.12 27.90
CA ALA A 252 -50.60 8.94 28.68
C ALA A 252 -50.82 7.58 27.96
N ALA A 253 -50.03 6.58 28.35
CA ALA A 253 -50.07 5.22 27.82
C ALA A 253 -51.08 4.31 28.55
N ALA A 254 -51.65 3.34 27.82
CA ALA A 254 -52.40 2.22 28.39
C ALA A 254 -51.46 1.04 28.73
N PRO A 255 -51.74 0.25 29.79
CA PRO A 255 -50.83 -0.81 30.25
C PRO A 255 -50.98 -2.12 29.44
N PRO A 256 -49.88 -2.88 29.23
CA PRO A 256 -49.94 -4.23 28.65
C PRO A 256 -50.28 -5.30 29.70
N VAL A 257 -50.96 -6.36 29.26
CA VAL A 257 -51.36 -7.52 30.07
C VAL A 257 -50.20 -8.53 30.19
N PRO A 258 -49.94 -9.14 31.37
CA PRO A 258 -48.83 -10.07 31.57
C PRO A 258 -49.17 -11.52 31.19
N VAL A 259 -48.18 -12.25 30.65
CA VAL A 259 -48.19 -13.70 30.39
C VAL A 259 -46.80 -14.25 30.83
N PRO A 260 -46.72 -15.44 31.47
CA PRO A 260 -45.83 -15.61 32.63
C PRO A 260 -44.37 -16.04 32.34
N ALA A 261 -43.54 -15.93 33.38
CA ALA A 261 -42.12 -16.25 33.37
C ALA A 261 -41.85 -17.76 33.17
N GLY A 262 -41.00 -18.09 32.19
CA GLY A 262 -40.31 -19.38 32.10
C GLY A 262 -39.04 -19.39 32.95
N ALA A 263 -38.73 -20.54 33.56
CA ALA A 263 -37.56 -20.74 34.43
C ALA A 263 -36.22 -20.56 33.67
N PRO A 264 -35.12 -20.20 34.37
CA PRO A 264 -33.80 -20.10 33.74
C PRO A 264 -33.28 -21.50 33.39
N ALA A 265 -32.97 -21.71 32.11
CA ALA A 265 -32.22 -22.88 31.65
C ALA A 265 -30.73 -22.54 31.63
N ASP A 266 -29.98 -23.08 32.59
CA ASP A 266 -28.52 -23.00 32.61
C ASP A 266 -27.93 -23.53 31.30
N SER A 267 -27.33 -22.62 30.54
CA SER A 267 -26.62 -22.92 29.30
C SER A 267 -25.25 -22.26 29.33
N ALA A 268 -24.37 -22.83 30.17
CA ALA A 268 -22.95 -22.51 30.20
C ALA A 268 -22.31 -22.93 28.87
N ALA A 269 -22.36 -22.03 27.88
CA ALA A 269 -21.64 -22.19 26.63
C ALA A 269 -20.12 -22.11 26.92
N ALA A 270 -19.45 -23.25 26.85
CA ALA A 270 -18.00 -23.31 27.04
C ALA A 270 -17.29 -22.52 25.94
N GLU A 271 -16.67 -21.39 26.30
CA GLU A 271 -15.81 -20.65 25.39
C GLU A 271 -14.64 -21.52 24.91
N ALA A 272 -14.21 -21.31 23.67
CA ALA A 272 -13.00 -21.92 23.14
C ALA A 272 -11.78 -21.59 24.04
N PRO A 273 -10.74 -22.45 24.13
CA PRO A 273 -9.65 -22.27 25.09
C PRO A 273 -8.93 -20.92 24.96
N GLN A 274 -9.34 -19.96 25.77
CA GLN A 274 -8.59 -18.73 25.97
C GLN A 274 -7.29 -19.10 26.68
N GLU A 275 -6.17 -18.60 26.16
CA GLU A 275 -4.86 -18.67 26.81
C GLU A 275 -5.02 -18.20 28.27
N PRO A 276 -4.66 -19.01 29.28
CA PRO A 276 -5.17 -18.84 30.65
C PRO A 276 -4.86 -17.44 31.17
N ALA A 277 -5.92 -16.66 31.39
CA ALA A 277 -5.84 -15.28 31.82
C ALA A 277 -5.07 -15.23 33.15
N ARG A 278 -3.86 -14.67 33.11
CA ARG A 278 -3.10 -14.39 34.34
C ARG A 278 -3.95 -13.42 35.17
N PRO A 279 -4.13 -13.66 36.47
CA PRO A 279 -5.01 -12.83 37.30
C PRO A 279 -4.60 -11.37 37.19
N THR A 280 -5.50 -10.55 36.66
CA THR A 280 -5.35 -9.11 36.58
C THR A 280 -5.99 -8.45 37.80
N PHE A 281 -5.32 -7.45 38.35
CA PHE A 281 -5.83 -6.63 39.44
C PHE A 281 -6.31 -5.30 38.88
N THR A 282 -7.45 -4.78 39.32
CA THR A 282 -7.89 -3.42 38.96
C THR A 282 -7.50 -2.44 40.05
N LYS A 283 -7.01 -1.25 39.68
CA LYS A 283 -6.70 -0.14 40.59
C LYS A 283 -7.29 1.18 40.09
N PRO A 284 -7.84 2.03 40.99
CA PRO A 284 -8.39 3.32 40.59
C PRO A 284 -7.29 4.30 40.14
N ALA A 285 -6.12 4.26 40.78
CA ALA A 285 -5.00 5.13 40.45
C ALA A 285 -3.64 4.43 40.66
N GLN A 286 -2.68 4.75 39.80
CA GLN A 286 -1.26 4.44 39.91
C GLN A 286 -0.43 5.72 39.82
N ILE A 287 0.63 5.80 40.63
CA ILE A 287 1.77 6.68 40.36
C ILE A 287 3.05 5.84 40.30
N SER A 288 3.91 6.06 39.31
CA SER A 288 5.21 5.39 39.20
C SER A 288 6.31 6.35 38.76
N LEU A 289 7.55 6.09 39.20
CA LEU A 289 8.73 6.77 38.68
C LEU A 289 9.20 6.07 37.40
N LEU A 290 9.47 4.77 37.52
CA LEU A 290 9.84 3.88 36.43
C LEU A 290 9.37 2.47 36.82
N GLY A 291 8.33 1.94 36.17
CA GLY A 291 7.79 0.61 36.49
C GLY A 291 8.91 -0.45 36.55
N PRO A 292 9.05 -1.22 37.64
CA PRO A 292 8.09 -1.47 38.72
C PRO A 292 8.17 -0.53 39.95
N LEU A 293 8.98 0.55 39.93
CA LEU A 293 9.09 1.52 41.02
C LEU A 293 7.87 2.47 41.03
N GLY A 294 6.77 2.02 41.65
CA GLY A 294 5.53 2.77 41.81
C GLY A 294 4.55 2.09 42.76
N SER A 295 3.35 2.66 42.91
CA SER A 295 2.32 2.21 43.86
C SER A 295 1.85 0.76 43.66
N ASN A 296 2.04 0.19 42.47
CA ASN A 296 1.70 -1.20 42.14
C ASN A 296 2.90 -2.16 42.22
N GLY A 297 4.12 -1.67 42.43
CA GLY A 297 5.33 -2.46 42.64
C GLY A 297 5.59 -3.50 41.53
N LEU A 298 6.05 -4.69 41.92
CA LEU A 298 6.26 -5.84 41.02
C LEU A 298 4.97 -6.36 40.37
N ARG A 299 3.78 -5.99 40.87
CA ARG A 299 2.48 -6.36 40.28
C ARG A 299 2.02 -5.42 39.17
N SER A 300 2.78 -4.36 38.85
CA SER A 300 2.35 -3.37 37.84
C SER A 300 2.01 -4.04 36.50
N GLY A 301 2.83 -4.98 36.00
CA GLY A 301 2.54 -5.77 34.79
C GLY A 301 1.39 -6.80 34.88
N GLN A 302 0.67 -6.84 36.01
CA GLN A 302 -0.57 -7.57 36.23
C GLN A 302 -1.73 -6.64 36.62
N THR A 303 -1.53 -5.32 36.63
CA THR A 303 -2.52 -4.35 37.10
C THR A 303 -3.09 -3.55 35.94
N VAL A 304 -4.43 -3.46 35.89
CA VAL A 304 -5.18 -2.55 35.03
C VAL A 304 -5.52 -1.31 35.86
N ASN A 305 -5.22 -0.12 35.33
CA ASN A 305 -5.41 1.15 36.03
C ASN A 305 -6.49 2.00 35.37
N HIS A 306 -7.36 2.65 36.15
CA HIS A 306 -8.24 3.70 35.62
C HIS A 306 -7.51 5.03 35.43
N VAL A 307 -6.57 5.36 36.32
CA VAL A 307 -5.65 6.52 36.19
C VAL A 307 -4.22 6.05 36.40
N SER A 308 -3.29 6.41 35.52
CA SER A 308 -1.87 6.04 35.62
C SER A 308 -0.98 7.25 35.32
N ILE A 309 -0.13 7.63 36.27
CA ILE A 309 0.81 8.76 36.13
C ILE A 309 2.23 8.24 36.30
N ASN A 310 3.04 8.35 35.25
CA ASN A 310 4.37 7.76 35.18
C ASN A 310 5.42 8.86 34.93
N VAL A 311 6.26 9.17 35.93
CA VAL A 311 7.19 10.31 35.85
C VAL A 311 8.24 10.12 34.74
N LEU A 312 8.80 8.91 34.61
CA LEU A 312 9.67 8.53 33.51
C LEU A 312 9.00 7.44 32.66
N GLY A 313 8.66 6.29 33.24
CA GLY A 313 8.19 5.14 32.49
C GLY A 313 7.12 4.29 33.19
N GLY A 314 6.01 4.04 32.51
CA GLY A 314 4.93 3.14 32.95
C GLY A 314 5.13 1.70 32.47
N TYR A 315 4.72 0.74 33.30
CA TYR A 315 4.57 -0.66 32.89
C TYR A 315 3.32 -1.25 33.55
N ALA A 316 2.27 -1.49 32.76
CA ALA A 316 0.98 -1.98 33.26
C ALA A 316 0.51 -3.24 32.50
N ALA A 317 -0.53 -3.90 33.02
CA ALA A 317 -1.27 -4.87 32.21
C ALA A 317 -2.11 -4.16 31.15
N GLY A 318 -2.76 -3.06 31.53
CA GLY A 318 -3.57 -2.22 30.66
C GLY A 318 -4.09 -0.97 31.38
N VAL A 319 -4.88 -0.17 30.66
CA VAL A 319 -5.50 1.07 31.14
C VAL A 319 -6.98 1.09 30.74
N ASP A 320 -7.84 1.53 31.63
CA ASP A 320 -9.28 1.73 31.39
C ASP A 320 -9.69 3.12 31.89
N GLY A 321 -9.27 4.16 31.17
CA GLY A 321 -9.43 5.56 31.57
C GLY A 321 -8.34 6.47 31.03
N PHE A 322 -7.36 6.85 31.85
CA PHE A 322 -6.33 7.83 31.52
C PHE A 322 -4.92 7.39 31.95
N GLU A 323 -3.96 7.51 31.05
CA GLU A 323 -2.54 7.36 31.37
C GLU A 323 -1.67 8.49 30.77
N ALA A 324 -0.71 8.96 31.56
CA ALA A 324 0.32 9.91 31.13
C ALA A 324 1.73 9.47 31.57
N ALA A 325 2.71 9.53 30.66
CA ALA A 325 4.12 9.36 30.95
C ALA A 325 4.99 10.56 30.55
N GLY A 326 5.99 10.87 31.37
CA GLY A 326 7.06 11.80 31.00
C GLY A 326 7.88 11.31 29.81
N LEU A 327 8.21 10.00 29.73
CA LEU A 327 8.91 9.42 28.58
C LEU A 327 8.12 8.30 27.90
N VAL A 328 7.79 7.20 28.60
CA VAL A 328 7.27 5.98 27.95
C VAL A 328 6.12 5.33 28.74
N ASN A 329 5.07 4.86 28.04
CA ASN A 329 4.12 3.90 28.59
C ASN A 329 4.26 2.53 27.89
N VAL A 330 4.10 1.45 28.66
CA VAL A 330 4.10 0.07 28.15
C VAL A 330 2.96 -0.74 28.78
N ASP A 331 1.91 -0.98 28.00
CA ASP A 331 0.82 -1.88 28.34
C ASP A 331 0.99 -3.22 27.65
N ARG A 332 0.85 -4.30 28.41
CA ARG A 332 0.93 -5.66 27.87
C ARG A 332 -0.31 -6.07 27.08
N ASP A 333 -1.47 -5.51 27.40
CA ASP A 333 -2.76 -5.94 26.89
C ASP A 333 -3.53 -4.79 26.21
N THR A 334 -4.48 -4.18 26.91
CA THR A 334 -5.51 -3.34 26.31
C THR A 334 -5.54 -1.95 26.96
N VAL A 335 -5.64 -0.92 26.13
CA VAL A 335 -5.89 0.46 26.53
C VAL A 335 -7.28 0.87 26.02
N ALA A 336 -8.20 1.10 26.95
CA ALA A 336 -9.46 1.78 26.71
C ALA A 336 -9.35 3.21 27.28
N GLY A 337 -9.64 4.23 26.46
CA GLY A 337 -9.56 5.64 26.88
C GLY A 337 -8.37 6.42 26.32
N VAL A 338 -7.60 7.10 27.16
CA VAL A 338 -6.59 8.11 26.77
C VAL A 338 -5.20 7.70 27.27
N GLN A 339 -4.21 7.69 26.37
CA GLN A 339 -2.81 7.44 26.72
C GLN A 339 -1.88 8.47 26.08
N VAL A 340 -1.01 9.12 26.87
CA VAL A 340 -0.08 10.16 26.40
C VAL A 340 1.34 9.89 26.92
N ALA A 341 2.37 10.05 26.08
CA ALA A 341 3.77 9.94 26.49
C ALA A 341 4.68 10.98 25.81
N GLY A 342 5.70 11.47 26.53
CA GLY A 342 6.68 12.39 25.95
C GLY A 342 7.52 11.79 24.81
N LEU A 343 7.83 10.49 24.84
CA LEU A 343 8.55 9.79 23.77
C LEU A 343 7.70 8.71 23.10
N ALA A 344 7.19 7.72 23.83
CA ALA A 344 6.56 6.56 23.21
C ALA A 344 5.45 5.86 24.01
N ASN A 345 4.46 5.31 23.32
CA ASN A 345 3.50 4.36 23.88
C ASN A 345 3.62 3.00 23.20
N VAL A 346 3.54 1.92 23.97
CA VAL A 346 3.53 0.54 23.48
C VAL A 346 2.34 -0.20 24.07
N VAL A 347 1.44 -0.70 23.22
CA VAL A 347 0.25 -1.45 23.63
C VAL A 347 0.25 -2.83 22.98
N GLY A 348 0.24 -3.88 23.80
CA GLY A 348 0.50 -5.24 23.35
C GLY A 348 -0.64 -5.91 22.56
N ARG A 349 -1.91 -5.61 22.86
CA ARG A 349 -3.07 -6.31 22.26
C ARG A 349 -4.09 -5.37 21.62
N HIS A 350 -4.74 -4.46 22.36
CA HIS A 350 -5.84 -3.65 21.80
C HIS A 350 -5.81 -2.19 22.25
N LEU A 351 -6.24 -1.29 21.37
CA LEU A 351 -6.50 0.11 21.67
C LEU A 351 -7.97 0.42 21.34
N ASP A 352 -8.72 1.01 22.27
CA ASP A 352 -10.01 1.67 21.99
C ASP A 352 -10.02 3.07 22.61
N GLY A 353 -9.57 4.07 21.85
CA GLY A 353 -9.50 5.45 22.31
C GLY A 353 -8.39 6.27 21.66
N PHE A 354 -7.79 7.19 22.42
CA PHE A 354 -6.79 8.16 21.96
C PHE A 354 -5.39 7.81 22.49
N GLN A 355 -4.40 7.80 21.61
CA GLN A 355 -3.01 7.52 21.96
C GLN A 355 -2.08 8.56 21.33
N ALA A 356 -1.31 9.30 22.14
CA ALA A 356 -0.40 10.34 21.66
C ALA A 356 1.04 10.20 22.19
N ALA A 357 2.02 10.33 21.31
CA ALA A 357 3.44 10.24 21.66
C ALA A 357 4.29 11.30 20.94
N GLY A 358 5.29 11.86 21.63
CA GLY A 358 6.23 12.80 21.02
C GLY A 358 7.07 12.19 19.89
N LEU A 359 7.39 10.89 19.93
CA LEU A 359 8.08 10.17 18.85
C LEU A 359 7.23 9.06 18.23
N ALA A 360 6.78 8.08 19.03
CA ALA A 360 6.32 6.79 18.50
C ALA A 360 5.14 6.14 19.24
N ASN A 361 4.16 5.63 18.49
CA ASN A 361 3.14 4.71 19.02
C ASN A 361 3.30 3.32 18.40
N VAL A 362 3.26 2.25 19.22
CA VAL A 362 3.36 0.85 18.77
C VAL A 362 2.16 0.05 19.27
N LEU A 363 1.50 -0.68 18.38
CA LEU A 363 0.30 -1.49 18.67
C LEU A 363 0.42 -2.94 18.16
N GLY A 364 0.42 -3.90 19.08
CA GLY A 364 0.53 -5.35 18.84
C GLY A 364 -0.77 -6.05 18.38
N GLY A 365 -1.86 -5.30 18.25
CA GLY A 365 -3.08 -5.79 17.62
C GLY A 365 -3.90 -4.73 16.93
N PRO A 366 -5.24 -4.89 16.84
CA PRO A 366 -6.09 -3.93 16.18
C PRO A 366 -6.42 -2.76 17.12
N GLY A 367 -6.67 -1.59 16.51
CA GLY A 367 -7.05 -0.39 17.25
C GLY A 367 -8.40 0.16 16.81
N ARG A 368 -9.04 0.93 17.67
CA ARG A 368 -10.15 1.84 17.38
C ARG A 368 -9.87 3.19 18.04
N GLY A 369 -10.18 4.29 17.35
CA GLY A 369 -9.96 5.65 17.84
C GLY A 369 -8.86 6.40 17.08
N TRP A 370 -7.97 7.11 17.76
CA TRP A 370 -6.96 7.99 17.13
C TRP A 370 -5.55 7.78 17.71
N GLN A 371 -4.58 7.50 16.85
CA GLN A 371 -3.15 7.54 17.19
C GLN A 371 -2.45 8.77 16.60
N ALA A 372 -1.72 9.52 17.44
CA ALA A 372 -0.94 10.69 17.04
C ALA A 372 0.53 10.55 17.47
N ALA A 373 1.47 10.67 16.54
CA ALA A 373 2.90 10.56 16.83
C ALA A 373 3.71 11.66 16.14
N GLY A 374 4.70 12.23 16.84
CA GLY A 374 5.60 13.21 16.22
C GLY A 374 6.42 12.63 15.06
N LEU A 375 6.79 11.33 15.11
CA LEU A 375 7.48 10.66 14.00
C LEU A 375 6.68 9.50 13.41
N LEU A 376 6.23 8.52 14.21
CA LEU A 376 5.75 7.24 13.67
C LEU A 376 4.63 6.53 14.45
N ASN A 377 3.62 6.02 13.74
CA ASN A 377 2.64 5.06 14.26
C ASN A 377 2.86 3.69 13.60
N LEU A 378 3.05 2.64 14.41
CA LEU A 378 3.28 1.26 13.97
C LEU A 378 2.22 0.32 14.54
N ALA A 379 1.20 0.01 13.74
CA ALA A 379 0.18 -0.98 14.09
C ALA A 379 0.38 -2.30 13.34
N THR A 380 0.49 -3.41 14.07
CA THR A 380 0.72 -4.75 13.48
C THR A 380 -0.53 -5.35 12.84
N ARG A 381 -1.72 -4.84 13.18
CA ARG A 381 -3.03 -5.15 12.57
C ARG A 381 -3.75 -3.83 12.25
N PRO A 382 -4.92 -3.84 11.57
CA PRO A 382 -5.61 -2.60 11.19
C PRO A 382 -6.09 -1.75 12.36
N VAL A 383 -6.16 -0.44 12.14
CA VAL A 383 -6.73 0.56 13.06
C VAL A 383 -7.98 1.17 12.42
N ALA A 384 -9.06 1.21 13.19
CA ALA A 384 -10.29 1.92 12.91
C ALA A 384 -10.20 3.36 13.43
N GLY A 385 -10.57 4.36 12.63
CA GLY A 385 -10.43 5.78 13.00
C GLY A 385 -9.14 6.42 12.47
N ALA A 386 -8.48 7.27 13.23
CA ALA A 386 -7.44 8.16 12.74
C ALA A 386 -6.00 7.72 13.07
N GLN A 387 -5.05 7.93 12.15
CA GLN A 387 -3.61 7.87 12.44
C GLN A 387 -2.87 9.06 11.83
N THR A 388 -2.17 9.83 12.65
CA THR A 388 -1.43 11.03 12.24
C THR A 388 0.02 10.92 12.69
N ALA A 389 0.97 10.98 11.75
CA ALA A 389 2.40 10.88 12.03
C ALA A 389 3.21 11.94 11.29
N GLY A 390 4.24 12.52 11.92
CA GLY A 390 5.13 13.47 11.24
C GLY A 390 5.93 12.85 10.09
N LEU A 391 6.30 11.57 10.16
CA LEU A 391 7.04 10.87 9.09
C LEU A 391 6.27 9.66 8.52
N PHE A 392 5.87 8.71 9.38
CA PHE A 392 5.52 7.36 8.95
C PHE A 392 4.28 6.77 9.66
N ASN A 393 3.29 6.32 8.89
CA ASN A 393 2.21 5.45 9.39
C ASN A 393 2.33 4.06 8.76
N TYR A 394 2.17 3.01 9.58
CA TYR A 394 2.03 1.63 9.12
C TYR A 394 0.86 0.92 9.79
N ALA A 395 0.03 0.26 8.97
CA ALA A 395 -1.03 -0.64 9.41
C ALA A 395 -0.87 -2.01 8.73
N GLY A 396 -0.59 -3.04 9.54
CA GLY A 396 -0.42 -4.42 9.10
C GLY A 396 -1.72 -5.10 8.67
N PRO A 397 -1.62 -6.25 7.98
CA PRO A 397 -2.77 -6.98 7.47
C PRO A 397 -3.62 -7.59 8.60
N ARG A 398 -4.90 -7.86 8.32
CA ARG A 398 -5.71 -8.73 9.18
C ARG A 398 -5.10 -10.12 9.21
N LYS A 399 -4.87 -10.69 10.41
CA LYS A 399 -4.77 -12.14 10.55
C LYS A 399 -6.13 -12.71 10.16
N ARG A 400 -6.19 -13.51 9.09
CA ARG A 400 -7.32 -14.43 8.88
C ARG A 400 -7.31 -15.41 10.07
N PRO A 401 -8.46 -15.84 10.63
CA PRO A 401 -8.48 -17.01 11.51
C PRO A 401 -7.75 -18.15 10.81
N ALA A 402 -7.08 -19.03 11.56
CA ALA A 402 -6.60 -20.27 10.97
C ALA A 402 -7.82 -21.00 10.41
N GLU A 403 -7.83 -21.24 9.10
CA GLU A 403 -8.83 -22.11 8.49
C GLU A 403 -8.67 -23.48 9.17
N PRO A 404 -9.73 -24.04 9.79
CA PRO A 404 -9.61 -25.33 10.46
C PRO A 404 -9.15 -26.35 9.44
N GLU A 405 -8.08 -27.07 9.77
CA GLU A 405 -7.48 -28.07 8.89
C GLU A 405 -8.51 -29.16 8.62
N LEU A 406 -9.03 -29.18 7.39
CA LEU A 406 -10.12 -30.06 6.99
C LEU A 406 -9.59 -31.48 6.83
N THR A 407 -9.48 -32.23 7.93
CA THR A 407 -9.24 -33.68 7.89
C THR A 407 -10.39 -34.35 7.14
N ALA A 408 -10.10 -34.75 5.90
CA ALA A 408 -11.10 -35.31 5.00
C ALA A 408 -11.61 -36.67 5.48
N SER A 409 -12.84 -36.70 6.01
CA SER A 409 -13.63 -37.90 6.22
C SER A 409 -15.11 -37.53 6.31
N THR A 410 -15.99 -38.43 5.85
CA THR A 410 -17.47 -38.33 5.92
C THR A 410 -18.12 -37.10 5.25
N ALA A 411 -17.97 -37.00 3.92
CA ALA A 411 -18.95 -36.29 3.09
C ALA A 411 -20.11 -37.24 2.73
N ALA A 412 -21.08 -37.45 3.64
CA ALA A 412 -22.42 -37.98 3.32
C ALA A 412 -23.36 -38.02 4.55
N LEU A 413 -24.22 -37.02 4.72
CA LEU A 413 -25.69 -37.12 4.80
C LEU A 413 -26.24 -35.73 5.17
N GLY A 414 -27.27 -35.27 4.46
CA GLY A 414 -27.90 -33.98 4.72
C GLY A 414 -29.08 -34.10 5.67
N THR A 415 -29.07 -33.31 6.75
CA THR A 415 -30.27 -32.81 7.44
C THR A 415 -30.08 -31.34 7.76
N SER A 416 -31.14 -30.54 7.58
CA SER A 416 -31.06 -29.09 7.57
C SER A 416 -31.19 -28.44 8.95
N ALA A 417 -30.53 -27.30 9.09
CA ALA A 417 -30.91 -26.14 9.89
C ALA A 417 -31.07 -26.29 11.43
N SER A 418 -30.10 -25.74 12.17
CA SER A 418 -30.32 -24.52 12.99
C SER A 418 -29.01 -24.06 13.65
N GLY A 419 -28.90 -22.76 13.97
CA GLY A 419 -27.88 -22.27 14.91
C GLY A 419 -26.49 -21.89 14.37
N GLY A 420 -26.41 -21.37 13.14
CA GLY A 420 -25.16 -20.79 12.60
C GLY A 420 -25.39 -19.40 12.01
N LEU A 421 -25.62 -18.39 12.85
CA LEU A 421 -25.65 -17.00 12.38
C LEU A 421 -24.25 -16.64 11.86
N ASP A 422 -24.19 -16.28 10.58
CA ASP A 422 -22.97 -15.81 9.94
C ASP A 422 -22.32 -14.71 10.79
N ALA A 423 -21.10 -14.97 11.26
CA ALA A 423 -20.21 -13.93 11.74
C ALA A 423 -19.80 -13.07 10.52
N ALA A 424 -20.72 -12.21 10.09
CA ALA A 424 -20.55 -11.33 8.94
C ALA A 424 -19.19 -10.64 9.04
N PRO A 425 -18.37 -10.65 7.98
CA PRO A 425 -16.97 -10.24 8.07
C PRO A 425 -16.91 -8.80 8.59
N ALA A 426 -16.43 -8.64 9.84
CA ALA A 426 -16.55 -7.41 10.61
C ALA A 426 -16.18 -6.21 9.73
N ALA A 427 -17.20 -5.35 9.52
CA ALA A 427 -17.21 -4.33 8.48
C ALA A 427 -15.89 -3.56 8.50
N THR A 428 -15.23 -3.45 7.33
CA THR A 428 -13.92 -2.82 7.27
C THR A 428 -14.06 -1.37 7.74
N PRO A 429 -13.41 -1.02 8.87
CA PRO A 429 -13.72 0.22 9.56
C PRO A 429 -13.28 1.40 8.71
N VAL A 430 -14.01 2.51 8.86
CA VAL A 430 -13.58 3.77 8.28
C VAL A 430 -12.30 4.21 9.00
N ALA A 431 -11.28 4.56 8.23
CA ALA A 431 -10.00 5.01 8.71
C ALA A 431 -9.49 6.21 7.92
N VAL A 432 -8.88 7.15 8.64
CA VAL A 432 -8.23 8.34 8.08
C VAL A 432 -6.76 8.32 8.47
N GLN A 433 -5.85 8.48 7.51
CA GLN A 433 -4.42 8.46 7.79
C GLN A 433 -3.69 9.63 7.13
N ALA A 434 -2.86 10.33 7.88
CA ALA A 434 -2.01 11.40 7.38
C ALA A 434 -0.56 11.21 7.85
N ALA A 435 0.39 11.23 6.93
CA ALA A 435 1.82 11.11 7.21
C ALA A 435 2.64 12.17 6.46
N GLY A 436 3.63 12.79 7.11
CA GLY A 436 4.46 13.81 6.44
C GLY A 436 5.38 13.27 5.33
N VAL A 437 5.68 11.98 5.29
CA VAL A 437 6.51 11.38 4.23
C VAL A 437 5.88 10.12 3.64
N PHE A 438 5.61 9.11 4.48
CA PHE A 438 5.24 7.76 4.07
C PHE A 438 3.98 7.26 4.79
N ASN A 439 3.02 6.75 4.03
CA ASN A 439 1.88 6.02 4.59
C ASN A 439 1.78 4.63 3.95
N VAL A 440 1.72 3.56 4.77
CA VAL A 440 1.70 2.17 4.32
C VAL A 440 0.55 1.39 4.98
N ALA A 441 -0.47 1.02 4.22
CA ALA A 441 -1.62 0.26 4.69
C ALA A 441 -1.77 -1.07 3.93
N LEU A 442 -1.50 -2.19 4.59
CA LEU A 442 -1.56 -3.54 3.99
C LEU A 442 -2.95 -4.20 4.09
N THR A 443 -3.99 -3.41 4.34
CA THR A 443 -5.40 -3.79 4.53
C THR A 443 -6.31 -3.06 3.52
N GLU A 444 -7.61 -3.41 3.47
CA GLU A 444 -8.62 -2.52 2.90
C GLU A 444 -8.73 -1.27 3.79
N MET A 445 -8.62 -0.09 3.18
CA MET A 445 -8.77 1.22 3.78
C MET A 445 -10.03 1.88 3.26
N ARG A 446 -11.02 2.11 4.14
CA ARG A 446 -12.23 2.87 3.80
C ARG A 446 -12.08 4.28 4.35
N GLY A 447 -12.13 5.32 3.52
CA GLY A 447 -11.97 6.72 3.99
C GLY A 447 -10.87 7.47 3.24
N GLY A 448 -10.01 8.17 3.98
CA GLY A 448 -9.05 9.13 3.43
C GLY A 448 -7.60 8.84 3.83
N GLN A 449 -6.67 8.86 2.87
CA GLN A 449 -5.24 8.72 3.14
C GLN A 449 -4.44 9.82 2.45
N ALA A 450 -3.53 10.46 3.17
CA ALA A 450 -2.58 11.44 2.64
C ALA A 450 -1.15 11.12 3.08
N ALA A 451 -0.19 11.30 2.16
CA ALA A 451 1.24 11.21 2.47
C ALA A 451 2.02 12.31 1.76
N GLY A 452 3.04 12.88 2.40
CA GLY A 452 3.84 13.94 1.78
C GLY A 452 4.62 13.49 0.54
N LEU A 453 5.16 12.28 0.50
CA LEU A 453 5.87 11.75 -0.68
C LEU A 453 5.25 10.46 -1.23
N PHE A 454 5.06 9.44 -0.38
CA PHE A 454 4.69 8.08 -0.79
C PHE A 454 3.48 7.55 -0.03
N ASN A 455 2.45 7.12 -0.76
CA ASN A 455 1.26 6.48 -0.20
C ASN A 455 1.12 5.07 -0.81
N VAL A 456 1.17 4.03 0.01
CA VAL A 456 1.10 2.62 -0.42
C VAL A 456 -0.08 1.94 0.28
N ALA A 457 -1.09 1.53 -0.48
CA ALA A 457 -2.26 0.81 0.02
C ALA A 457 -2.43 -0.54 -0.69
N LYS A 458 -3.00 -1.53 0.01
CA LYS A 458 -3.43 -2.77 -0.64
C LYS A 458 -4.75 -2.55 -1.39
N GLU A 459 -5.78 -2.08 -0.70
CA GLU A 459 -7.08 -1.77 -1.29
C GLU A 459 -7.62 -0.47 -0.66
N THR A 460 -8.07 0.48 -1.48
CA THR A 460 -8.56 1.80 -1.04
C THR A 460 -10.01 1.97 -1.50
N ASN A 461 -10.89 2.40 -0.60
CA ASN A 461 -12.27 2.78 -0.88
C ASN A 461 -12.52 4.19 -0.33
N GLY A 462 -12.37 5.21 -1.16
CA GLY A 462 -12.39 6.63 -0.80
C GLY A 462 -11.30 7.42 -1.51
N LEU A 463 -10.55 8.25 -0.77
CA LEU A 463 -9.55 9.17 -1.32
C LEU A 463 -8.13 8.79 -0.86
N GLN A 464 -7.18 8.75 -1.80
CA GLN A 464 -5.77 8.51 -1.55
C GLN A 464 -4.93 9.60 -2.23
N ALA A 465 -4.09 10.32 -1.48
CA ALA A 465 -3.20 11.36 -1.98
C ALA A 465 -1.74 11.10 -1.60
N ALA A 466 -0.82 11.43 -2.51
CA ALA A 466 0.62 11.46 -2.27
C ALA A 466 1.27 12.66 -2.99
N GLY A 467 2.32 13.25 -2.43
CA GLY A 467 3.05 14.32 -3.13
C GLY A 467 3.82 13.85 -4.37
N LEU A 468 4.36 12.63 -4.39
CA LEU A 468 5.10 12.09 -5.55
C LEU A 468 4.49 10.79 -6.09
N PHE A 469 4.40 9.76 -5.26
CA PHE A 469 4.07 8.39 -5.69
C PHE A 469 2.92 7.80 -4.88
N ASN A 470 1.89 7.36 -5.58
CA ASN A 470 0.72 6.73 -4.98
C ASN A 470 0.54 5.33 -5.59
N VAL A 471 0.66 4.29 -4.75
CA VAL A 471 0.67 2.89 -5.16
C VAL A 471 -0.49 2.16 -4.47
N ALA A 472 -1.36 1.55 -5.27
CA ALA A 472 -2.48 0.76 -4.77
C ALA A 472 -2.51 -0.64 -5.41
N GLY A 473 -3.14 -1.60 -4.75
CA GLY A 473 -3.70 -2.76 -5.46
C GLY A 473 -4.97 -2.34 -6.18
N THR A 474 -6.07 -2.20 -5.43
CA THR A 474 -7.36 -1.74 -5.97
C THR A 474 -7.74 -0.39 -5.38
N VAL A 475 -8.31 0.50 -6.19
CA VAL A 475 -8.91 1.77 -5.72
C VAL A 475 -10.38 1.82 -6.14
N ARG A 476 -11.25 2.27 -5.25
CA ARG A 476 -12.64 2.65 -5.50
C ARG A 476 -12.81 4.08 -4.99
N GLY A 477 -12.89 5.06 -5.89
CA GLY A 477 -12.86 6.49 -5.53
C GLY A 477 -11.77 7.26 -6.25
N VAL A 478 -10.96 8.03 -5.52
CA VAL A 478 -10.02 9.03 -6.08
C VAL A 478 -8.59 8.74 -5.65
N GLN A 479 -7.69 8.67 -6.63
CA GLN A 479 -6.24 8.52 -6.43
C GLN A 479 -5.51 9.76 -6.99
N LEU A 480 -4.76 10.45 -6.15
CA LEU A 480 -4.00 11.66 -6.48
C LEU A 480 -2.50 11.44 -6.24
N ALA A 481 -1.66 11.83 -7.21
CA ALA A 481 -0.21 11.91 -7.03
C ALA A 481 0.38 13.09 -7.81
N GLY A 482 1.42 13.74 -7.27
CA GLY A 482 2.10 14.82 -8.00
C GLY A 482 2.93 14.35 -9.20
N LEU A 483 3.40 13.10 -9.22
CA LEU A 483 4.12 12.52 -10.36
C LEU A 483 3.47 11.25 -10.92
N VAL A 484 3.26 10.22 -10.09
CA VAL A 484 2.88 8.89 -10.56
C VAL A 484 1.82 8.22 -9.68
N ASN A 485 0.70 7.83 -10.30
CA ASN A 485 -0.22 6.83 -9.77
C ASN A 485 0.12 5.46 -10.36
N PHE A 486 0.21 4.43 -9.52
CA PHE A 486 0.31 3.02 -9.93
C PHE A 486 -0.82 2.21 -9.26
N ALA A 487 -1.54 1.41 -10.03
CA ALA A 487 -2.56 0.52 -9.49
C ALA A 487 -2.79 -0.75 -10.33
N ASP A 488 -3.29 -1.82 -9.73
CA ASP A 488 -3.78 -3.00 -10.46
C ASP A 488 -5.14 -2.69 -11.11
N SER A 489 -6.04 -1.99 -10.39
CA SER A 489 -7.30 -1.47 -10.96
C SER A 489 -7.85 -0.27 -10.19
N VAL A 490 -8.52 0.67 -10.88
CA VAL A 490 -9.13 1.86 -10.27
C VAL A 490 -10.57 2.04 -10.78
N ARG A 491 -11.55 1.91 -9.89
CA ARG A 491 -12.95 2.27 -10.15
C ARG A 491 -13.20 3.70 -9.67
N GLY A 492 -12.91 4.66 -10.54
CA GLY A 492 -13.09 6.08 -10.28
C GLY A 492 -12.04 6.93 -10.99
N VAL A 493 -11.50 7.91 -10.29
CA VAL A 493 -10.60 8.95 -10.82
C VAL A 493 -9.16 8.66 -10.39
N SER A 494 -8.23 8.78 -11.34
CA SER A 494 -6.79 8.72 -11.09
C SER A 494 -6.18 9.97 -11.73
N LEU A 495 -5.54 10.82 -10.92
CA LEU A 495 -4.95 12.09 -11.34
C LEU A 495 -3.49 12.16 -10.91
N ALA A 496 -2.61 12.16 -11.91
CA ALA A 496 -1.18 12.38 -11.86
C ALA A 496 -0.72 12.68 -13.29
N PRO A 497 0.48 13.25 -13.51
CA PRO A 497 1.11 13.30 -14.84
C PRO A 497 1.22 11.92 -15.51
N PHE A 498 1.51 10.86 -14.73
CA PHE A 498 1.58 9.49 -15.22
C PHE A 498 0.66 8.56 -14.41
N ASN A 499 -0.31 7.93 -15.09
CA ASN A 499 -1.26 6.99 -14.48
C ASN A 499 -1.07 5.58 -15.05
N PHE A 500 -0.40 4.71 -14.29
CA PHE A 500 -0.15 3.30 -14.65
C PHE A 500 -1.14 2.38 -13.94
N VAL A 501 -2.36 2.26 -14.48
CA VAL A 501 -3.41 1.38 -13.95
C VAL A 501 -3.50 0.13 -14.82
N VAL A 502 -3.02 -1.04 -14.35
CA VAL A 502 -2.89 -2.26 -15.18
C VAL A 502 -4.22 -2.62 -15.88
N HIS A 503 -5.28 -2.82 -15.11
CA HIS A 503 -6.64 -3.09 -15.61
C HIS A 503 -7.48 -1.80 -15.71
N GLY A 504 -6.89 -0.74 -16.27
CA GLY A 504 -7.49 0.59 -16.41
C GLY A 504 -8.16 0.85 -17.76
N TYR A 505 -8.44 2.14 -18.01
CA TYR A 505 -8.83 2.65 -19.32
C TYR A 505 -7.58 3.02 -20.10
N HIS A 506 -7.22 2.16 -21.05
CA HIS A 506 -6.14 2.37 -22.02
C HIS A 506 -6.74 2.49 -23.40
N ARG A 507 -6.45 3.60 -24.09
CA ARG A 507 -6.80 3.76 -25.51
C ARG A 507 -5.68 4.40 -26.30
N LEU A 508 -5.42 3.85 -27.48
CA LEU A 508 -4.70 4.57 -28.53
C LEU A 508 -5.75 5.24 -29.43
N GLU A 509 -5.53 6.50 -29.81
CA GLU A 509 -6.44 7.24 -30.68
C GLU A 509 -5.64 7.93 -31.79
N LEU A 510 -5.98 7.66 -33.04
CA LEU A 510 -5.42 8.29 -34.23
C LEU A 510 -6.52 9.14 -34.87
N THR A 511 -6.36 10.46 -34.91
CA THR A 511 -7.34 11.38 -35.50
C THR A 511 -6.75 12.27 -36.58
N HIS A 512 -7.63 12.65 -37.51
CA HIS A 512 -7.50 13.75 -38.44
C HIS A 512 -8.43 14.88 -37.99
N SER A 513 -8.04 16.13 -38.20
CA SER A 513 -8.84 17.30 -37.83
C SER A 513 -8.62 18.46 -38.79
N GLU A 514 -9.46 19.49 -38.71
CA GLU A 514 -9.30 20.72 -39.50
C GLU A 514 -7.99 21.47 -39.17
N THR A 515 -7.41 21.23 -37.99
CA THR A 515 -6.14 21.83 -37.56
C THR A 515 -4.93 20.95 -37.86
N TRP A 516 -5.01 19.66 -37.54
CA TRP A 516 -3.90 18.71 -37.60
C TRP A 516 -4.23 17.54 -38.53
N PRO A 517 -3.45 17.32 -39.61
CA PRO A 517 -3.66 16.21 -40.54
C PRO A 517 -3.57 14.84 -39.86
N VAL A 518 -2.63 14.68 -38.93
CA VAL A 518 -2.49 13.49 -38.09
C VAL A 518 -2.23 13.90 -36.64
N THR A 519 -3.00 13.31 -35.73
CA THR A 519 -2.81 13.38 -34.28
C THR A 519 -2.85 11.96 -33.71
N ALA A 520 -1.87 11.61 -32.87
CA ALA A 520 -1.83 10.36 -32.11
C ALA A 520 -1.95 10.67 -30.62
N SER A 521 -2.84 9.99 -29.91
CA SER A 521 -3.06 10.20 -28.48
C SER A 521 -3.06 8.88 -27.71
N LEU A 522 -2.36 8.86 -26.58
CA LEU A 522 -2.33 7.75 -25.64
C LEU A 522 -3.12 8.14 -24.39
N LYS A 523 -4.34 7.59 -24.28
CA LYS A 523 -5.26 7.85 -23.17
C LYS A 523 -5.07 6.80 -22.08
N LEU A 524 -4.77 7.27 -20.87
CA LEU A 524 -4.44 6.48 -19.69
C LEU A 524 -5.29 6.97 -18.51
N GLY A 525 -6.06 6.08 -17.90
CA GLY A 525 -6.86 6.41 -16.74
C GLY A 525 -7.27 5.19 -15.93
N GLY A 526 -7.81 5.44 -14.75
CA GLY A 526 -8.40 4.37 -13.94
C GLY A 526 -9.65 3.78 -14.59
N SER A 527 -10.52 4.65 -15.08
CA SER A 527 -11.78 4.29 -15.72
C SER A 527 -12.12 5.23 -16.87
N ALA A 528 -13.13 4.89 -17.67
CA ALA A 528 -13.62 5.78 -18.72
C ALA A 528 -14.27 7.08 -18.18
N ALA A 529 -14.61 7.14 -16.89
CA ALA A 529 -15.23 8.31 -16.29
C ALA A 529 -14.27 9.50 -16.19
N PHE A 530 -12.96 9.24 -16.03
CA PHE A 530 -11.90 10.24 -16.09
C PHE A 530 -10.58 9.60 -16.50
N TYR A 531 -9.95 10.14 -17.54
CA TYR A 531 -8.61 9.77 -17.98
C TYR A 531 -7.77 11.00 -18.31
N THR A 532 -6.47 10.84 -18.18
CA THR A 532 -5.44 11.76 -18.69
C THR A 532 -4.91 11.24 -20.01
N PHE A 533 -4.34 12.09 -20.86
CA PHE A 533 -3.74 11.63 -22.10
C PHE A 533 -2.58 12.49 -22.58
N PHE A 534 -1.60 11.82 -23.15
CA PHE A 534 -0.54 12.44 -23.95
C PHE A 534 -0.99 12.48 -25.40
N THR A 535 -0.67 13.55 -26.12
CA THR A 535 -0.98 13.68 -27.55
C THR A 535 0.21 14.25 -28.31
N GLY A 536 0.41 13.77 -29.53
CA GLY A 536 1.37 14.28 -30.49
C GLY A 536 0.67 14.52 -31.82
N ALA A 537 0.85 15.70 -32.40
CA ALA A 537 0.26 16.07 -33.69
C ALA A 537 1.35 16.45 -34.69
N TYR A 538 1.13 16.15 -35.96
CA TYR A 538 2.09 16.40 -37.03
C TYR A 538 1.40 16.91 -38.29
N ASP A 539 1.98 17.97 -38.84
CA ASP A 539 1.62 18.54 -40.13
C ASP A 539 2.91 18.85 -40.90
N GLY A 540 3.31 17.91 -41.74
CA GLY A 540 4.52 18.03 -42.56
C GLY A 540 4.54 17.02 -43.69
N PHE A 541 3.35 16.69 -44.20
CA PHE A 541 3.16 15.85 -45.38
C PHE A 541 3.13 16.75 -46.63
N GLY A 542 3.84 16.36 -47.69
CA GLY A 542 3.98 17.18 -48.90
C GLY A 542 5.11 18.22 -48.85
N ARG A 543 4.97 19.32 -49.60
CA ARG A 543 6.00 20.36 -49.80
C ARG A 543 5.87 21.58 -48.87
N GLY A 544 4.88 21.60 -47.97
CA GLY A 544 4.62 22.73 -47.07
C GLY A 544 5.62 22.86 -45.90
N PRO A 545 5.52 23.93 -45.10
CA PRO A 545 6.28 24.06 -43.86
C PRO A 545 5.91 22.93 -42.89
N ARG A 546 6.92 22.32 -42.26
CA ARG A 546 6.72 21.25 -41.28
C ARG A 546 6.50 21.83 -39.89
N ARG A 547 5.41 21.44 -39.25
CA ARG A 547 5.06 21.77 -37.87
C ARG A 547 4.61 20.53 -37.10
N TRP A 548 4.83 20.53 -35.81
CA TRP A 548 4.49 19.44 -34.92
C TRP A 548 4.10 19.97 -33.55
N ALA A 549 3.26 19.24 -32.82
CA ALA A 549 2.90 19.62 -31.46
C ALA A 549 2.97 18.42 -30.52
N ALA A 550 3.28 18.69 -29.27
CA ALA A 550 3.15 17.76 -28.17
C ALA A 550 2.24 18.38 -27.12
N GLY A 551 1.38 17.57 -26.52
CA GLY A 551 0.33 18.06 -25.63
C GLY A 551 -0.08 17.08 -24.56
N TYR A 552 -0.80 17.62 -23.59
CA TYR A 552 -1.37 16.89 -22.47
C TYR A 552 -2.83 17.32 -22.30
N GLY A 553 -3.68 16.36 -21.98
CA GLY A 553 -5.11 16.56 -21.85
C GLY A 553 -5.75 15.64 -20.83
N PHE A 554 -7.04 15.88 -20.60
CA PHE A 554 -7.89 15.01 -19.80
C PHE A 554 -9.28 14.94 -20.44
N GLY A 555 -10.01 13.88 -20.14
CA GLY A 555 -11.32 13.67 -20.72
C GLY A 555 -12.14 12.61 -20.01
N THR A 556 -13.35 12.43 -20.52
CA THR A 556 -14.32 11.43 -20.09
C THR A 556 -14.92 10.74 -21.32
N ASP A 557 -15.32 9.46 -21.21
CA ASP A 557 -15.94 8.67 -22.28
C ASP A 557 -17.19 7.97 -21.71
N VAL A 558 -18.32 8.67 -21.80
CA VAL A 558 -19.62 8.20 -21.34
C VAL A 558 -20.07 7.05 -22.23
N TRP A 559 -20.55 5.98 -21.61
CA TRP A 559 -20.93 4.73 -22.29
C TRP A 559 -19.79 4.06 -23.07
N ALA A 560 -18.52 4.26 -22.70
CA ALA A 560 -17.36 3.65 -23.38
C ALA A 560 -17.48 2.14 -23.71
N ARG A 561 -18.24 1.37 -22.92
CA ARG A 561 -18.48 -0.08 -23.13
C ARG A 561 -19.66 -0.43 -24.06
N ARG A 562 -20.51 0.53 -24.42
CA ARG A 562 -21.64 0.34 -25.36
C ARG A 562 -21.15 0.50 -26.81
N ARG A 563 -21.99 0.15 -27.79
CA ARG A 563 -21.67 0.35 -29.21
C ARG A 563 -21.47 1.83 -29.56
N LEU A 564 -22.33 2.68 -29.01
CA LEU A 564 -22.22 4.14 -29.04
C LEU A 564 -21.58 4.64 -27.75
N SER A 565 -20.63 5.57 -27.86
CA SER A 565 -20.08 6.32 -26.72
C SER A 565 -20.02 7.81 -27.02
N LEU A 566 -19.88 8.62 -25.97
CA LEU A 566 -19.77 10.06 -26.07
C LEU A 566 -18.59 10.50 -25.20
N SER A 567 -17.52 10.99 -25.84
CA SER A 567 -16.34 11.49 -25.14
C SER A 567 -16.19 13.00 -25.25
N LEU A 568 -15.82 13.62 -24.13
CA LEU A 568 -15.45 15.03 -24.03
C LEU A 568 -13.98 15.10 -23.60
N ASP A 569 -13.13 15.65 -24.46
CA ASP A 569 -11.69 15.81 -24.24
C ASP A 569 -11.32 17.29 -24.19
N ALA A 570 -10.53 17.69 -23.20
CA ALA A 570 -9.85 18.99 -23.14
C ALA A 570 -8.34 18.76 -23.25
N VAL A 571 -7.65 19.50 -24.14
CA VAL A 571 -6.22 19.31 -24.41
C VAL A 571 -5.50 20.62 -24.67
N ALA A 572 -4.26 20.73 -24.18
CA ALA A 572 -3.33 21.80 -24.52
C ALA A 572 -2.13 21.21 -25.27
N LEU A 573 -1.81 21.78 -26.43
CA LEU A 573 -0.76 21.37 -27.35
C LEU A 573 0.24 22.53 -27.53
N HIS A 574 1.53 22.31 -27.22
CA HIS A 574 2.58 23.26 -27.57
C HIS A 574 3.00 23.05 -29.02
N VAL A 575 2.88 24.10 -29.84
CA VAL A 575 2.98 24.06 -31.30
C VAL A 575 4.36 24.54 -31.74
N ASN A 576 5.09 23.67 -32.42
CA ASN A 576 6.41 23.93 -32.96
C ASN A 576 6.34 24.09 -34.47
N GLU A 577 6.71 25.27 -34.95
CA GLU A 577 6.64 25.68 -36.37
C GLU A 577 8.04 25.92 -37.00
N GLU A 578 9.10 25.72 -36.22
CA GLU A 578 10.48 25.81 -36.69
C GLU A 578 10.90 24.51 -37.37
N GLN A 579 11.46 24.59 -38.59
CA GLN A 579 11.67 23.45 -39.49
C GLN A 579 12.43 22.24 -38.90
N ARG A 580 13.20 22.43 -37.82
CA ARG A 580 13.93 21.39 -37.06
C ARG A 580 14.01 21.69 -35.55
N GLY A 581 13.19 22.61 -35.02
CA GLY A 581 13.39 23.23 -33.70
C GLY A 581 12.21 23.11 -32.74
N LEU A 582 12.46 23.42 -31.47
CA LEU A 582 11.43 23.74 -30.47
C LEU A 582 11.12 25.23 -30.55
N THR A 583 9.85 25.59 -30.83
CA THR A 583 9.43 26.99 -30.77
C THR A 583 9.52 27.46 -29.33
N ARG A 584 10.40 28.43 -29.07
CA ARG A 584 10.69 28.95 -27.71
C ARG A 584 9.66 29.96 -27.20
N ALA A 585 8.97 30.63 -28.11
CA ALA A 585 7.86 31.51 -27.77
C ALA A 585 6.65 30.68 -27.32
N LEU A 586 5.77 31.27 -26.50
CA LEU A 586 4.46 30.67 -26.20
C LEU A 586 3.71 30.44 -27.53
N ASN A 587 3.28 29.21 -27.80
CA ASN A 587 2.50 28.87 -28.98
C ASN A 587 1.57 27.70 -28.64
N LEU A 588 0.54 28.00 -27.82
CA LEU A 588 -0.28 26.98 -27.17
C LEU A 588 -1.65 26.87 -27.85
N HIS A 589 -1.87 25.76 -28.56
CA HIS A 589 -3.17 25.40 -29.13
C HIS A 589 -3.96 24.61 -28.09
N ASN A 590 -5.03 25.20 -27.57
CA ASN A 590 -5.97 24.56 -26.67
C ASN A 590 -7.19 24.09 -27.47
N GLN A 591 -7.68 22.89 -27.20
CA GLN A 591 -8.81 22.32 -27.93
C GLN A 591 -9.77 21.60 -26.98
N LEU A 592 -11.06 21.86 -27.15
CA LEU A 592 -12.15 21.07 -26.58
C LEU A 592 -12.75 20.22 -27.70
N ARG A 593 -12.89 18.92 -27.50
CA ARG A 593 -13.41 17.97 -28.49
C ARG A 593 -14.61 17.24 -27.92
N LEU A 594 -15.75 17.29 -28.61
CA LEU A 594 -16.91 16.46 -28.29
C LEU A 594 -17.03 15.40 -29.39
N LEU A 595 -16.70 14.15 -29.07
CA LEU A 595 -16.61 13.06 -30.04
C LEU A 595 -17.64 11.98 -29.76
N VAL A 596 -18.47 11.68 -30.76
CA VAL A 596 -19.33 10.49 -30.79
C VAL A 596 -18.49 9.32 -31.26
N GLY A 597 -18.52 8.24 -30.50
CA GLY A 597 -17.84 6.99 -30.79
C GLY A 597 -18.80 5.92 -31.29
N LEU A 598 -18.56 5.33 -32.47
CA LEU A 598 -19.31 4.19 -33.00
C LEU A 598 -18.40 2.95 -33.09
N THR A 599 -18.88 1.83 -32.57
CA THR A 599 -18.24 0.52 -32.67
C THR A 599 -18.91 -0.25 -33.82
N PRO A 600 -18.32 -0.29 -35.04
CA PRO A 600 -19.03 -0.74 -36.24
C PRO A 600 -19.22 -2.27 -36.31
N PHE A 601 -18.38 -3.04 -35.61
CA PHE A 601 -18.40 -4.50 -35.65
C PHE A 601 -19.08 -5.11 -34.40
N ARG A 602 -19.00 -6.44 -34.25
CA ARG A 602 -19.61 -7.17 -33.13
C ARG A 602 -19.19 -6.58 -31.77
N PRO A 603 -20.07 -6.59 -30.75
CA PRO A 603 -19.74 -6.13 -29.40
C PRO A 603 -18.52 -6.91 -28.87
N GLY A 604 -17.41 -6.20 -28.68
CA GLY A 604 -16.11 -6.80 -28.36
C GLY A 604 -14.98 -6.39 -29.29
N SER A 605 -15.25 -5.78 -30.46
CA SER A 605 -14.19 -5.24 -31.32
C SER A 605 -13.45 -4.08 -30.64
N HIS A 606 -12.11 -4.15 -30.62
CA HIS A 606 -11.27 -3.10 -30.04
C HIS A 606 -11.32 -1.78 -30.83
N ILE A 607 -11.64 -1.83 -32.13
CA ILE A 607 -11.70 -0.66 -33.00
C ILE A 607 -13.03 0.09 -32.84
N ARG A 608 -12.93 1.41 -32.66
CA ARG A 608 -14.04 2.37 -32.63
C ARG A 608 -13.74 3.54 -33.57
N LEU A 609 -14.71 3.90 -34.40
CA LEU A 609 -14.71 5.16 -35.15
C LEU A 609 -15.10 6.28 -34.19
N VAL A 610 -14.38 7.40 -34.20
CA VAL A 610 -14.72 8.59 -33.41
C VAL A 610 -14.87 9.79 -34.35
N ALA A 611 -15.91 10.59 -34.16
CA ALA A 611 -16.13 11.81 -34.94
C ALA A 611 -16.90 12.87 -34.13
N GLY A 612 -16.60 14.15 -34.33
CA GLY A 612 -17.42 15.23 -33.79
C GLY A 612 -16.77 16.61 -33.82
N PRO A 613 -17.49 17.65 -33.38
CA PRO A 613 -17.02 19.03 -33.42
C PRO A 613 -15.90 19.31 -32.42
N THR A 614 -15.10 20.33 -32.74
CA THR A 614 -14.06 20.86 -31.86
C THR A 614 -14.15 22.37 -31.73
N VAL A 615 -13.78 22.89 -30.57
CA VAL A 615 -13.55 24.33 -30.32
C VAL A 615 -12.07 24.52 -30.03
N SER A 616 -11.42 25.38 -30.79
CA SER A 616 -9.97 25.56 -30.76
C SER A 616 -9.63 27.00 -30.37
N VAL A 617 -8.65 27.19 -29.48
CA VAL A 617 -8.11 28.49 -29.04
C VAL A 617 -6.58 28.43 -29.01
N LEU A 618 -5.95 29.14 -29.93
CA LEU A 618 -4.50 29.31 -30.00
C LEU A 618 -4.09 30.60 -29.29
N VAL A 619 -3.17 30.49 -28.33
CA VAL A 619 -2.49 31.62 -27.69
C VAL A 619 -1.04 31.62 -28.18
N THR A 620 -0.64 32.65 -28.92
CA THR A 620 0.70 32.71 -29.52
C THR A 620 1.42 34.03 -29.26
N GLN A 621 2.71 33.92 -29.00
CA GLN A 621 3.71 35.00 -28.93
C GLN A 621 4.80 34.79 -30.00
N ARG A 622 4.63 33.82 -30.91
CA ARG A 622 5.54 33.58 -32.02
C ARG A 622 5.50 34.78 -32.96
N TYR A 623 6.63 35.43 -33.15
CA TYR A 623 6.79 36.45 -34.18
C TYR A 623 7.01 35.76 -35.53
N ASP A 624 6.17 36.07 -36.51
CA ASP A 624 6.34 35.58 -37.88
C ASP A 624 7.05 36.65 -38.72
N THR A 625 8.21 36.30 -39.26
CA THR A 625 9.06 37.22 -40.03
C THR A 625 8.52 37.52 -41.42
N ALA A 626 7.65 36.67 -41.99
CA ALA A 626 7.01 36.95 -43.27
C ALA A 626 5.82 37.90 -43.13
N GLU A 627 5.10 37.82 -42.01
CA GLU A 627 3.94 38.66 -41.71
C GLU A 627 4.30 39.95 -40.93
N GLY A 628 5.54 40.08 -40.45
CA GLY A 628 6.03 41.23 -39.69
C GLY A 628 5.37 41.44 -38.32
N ARG A 629 4.73 40.40 -37.76
CA ARG A 629 3.88 40.50 -36.55
C ARG A 629 3.82 39.19 -35.77
N VAL A 630 3.32 39.25 -34.54
CA VAL A 630 2.99 38.05 -33.75
C VAL A 630 1.83 37.30 -34.41
N TYR A 631 2.13 36.12 -34.97
CA TYR A 631 1.18 35.32 -35.74
C TYR A 631 1.64 33.85 -35.83
N SER A 632 0.66 32.98 -36.03
CA SER A 632 0.85 31.59 -36.44
C SER A 632 -0.18 31.28 -37.53
N ASN A 633 0.28 30.69 -38.63
CA ASN A 633 -0.59 30.27 -39.72
C ASN A 633 -1.34 28.96 -39.41
N LEU A 634 -1.31 28.48 -38.16
CA LEU A 634 -2.04 27.28 -37.75
C LEU A 634 -3.56 27.42 -37.98
N SER A 635 -4.11 28.63 -37.92
CA SER A 635 -5.54 28.93 -38.16
C SER A 635 -5.87 29.38 -39.59
N GLN A 636 -4.92 29.29 -40.54
CA GLN A 636 -5.10 29.81 -41.89
C GLN A 636 -6.29 29.14 -42.61
N GLY A 637 -7.09 29.93 -43.32
CA GLY A 637 -8.27 29.45 -44.05
C GLY A 637 -9.51 29.14 -43.20
N ARG A 638 -9.51 29.42 -41.89
CA ARG A 638 -10.65 29.15 -41.00
C ARG A 638 -11.41 30.41 -40.62
N LYS A 639 -12.74 30.29 -40.47
CA LYS A 639 -13.58 31.34 -39.92
C LYS A 639 -13.31 31.47 -38.41
N LEU A 640 -12.69 32.58 -38.01
CA LEU A 640 -12.39 32.88 -36.63
C LEU A 640 -13.64 33.44 -35.92
N TRP A 641 -13.91 32.96 -34.70
CA TRP A 641 -14.87 33.57 -33.77
C TRP A 641 -14.17 34.44 -32.72
N LEU A 642 -12.85 34.30 -32.56
CA LEU A 642 -12.00 35.16 -31.75
C LEU A 642 -10.71 35.49 -32.53
N ASN A 643 -10.33 36.76 -32.55
CA ASN A 643 -9.10 37.24 -33.18
C ASN A 643 -8.66 38.52 -32.46
N ASP A 644 -8.14 38.35 -31.25
CA ASP A 644 -7.79 39.44 -30.34
C ASP A 644 -6.28 39.38 -30.01
N GLY A 645 -5.74 40.46 -29.47
CA GLY A 645 -4.35 40.54 -29.04
C GLY A 645 -3.68 41.89 -29.23
N ASN A 646 -2.40 41.93 -28.88
CA ASN A 646 -1.55 43.10 -28.97
C ASN A 646 -0.24 42.76 -29.70
N ALA A 647 0.73 43.69 -29.69
CA ALA A 647 2.02 43.50 -30.35
C ALA A 647 2.89 42.34 -29.80
N ARG A 648 2.54 41.75 -28.65
CA ARG A 648 3.30 40.66 -27.99
C ARG A 648 2.57 39.33 -27.97
N THR A 649 1.24 39.33 -27.81
CA THR A 649 0.42 38.10 -27.71
C THR A 649 -0.79 38.22 -28.60
N ARG A 650 -1.10 37.15 -29.35
CA ARG A 650 -2.33 37.01 -30.14
C ARG A 650 -3.13 35.79 -29.70
N VAL A 651 -4.44 35.93 -29.64
CA VAL A 651 -5.40 34.88 -29.30
C VAL A 651 -6.35 34.67 -30.47
N LEU A 652 -6.35 33.47 -31.05
CA LEU A 652 -7.14 33.10 -32.22
C LEU A 652 -8.07 31.93 -31.86
N GLY A 653 -9.37 32.07 -32.08
CA GLY A 653 -10.36 31.03 -31.80
C GLY A 653 -11.16 30.65 -33.04
N TRP A 654 -11.34 29.36 -33.28
CA TRP A 654 -12.14 28.82 -34.39
C TRP A 654 -12.95 27.57 -34.00
N TYR A 655 -13.92 27.22 -34.84
CA TYR A 655 -14.64 25.95 -34.77
C TYR A 655 -14.04 24.95 -35.76
N GLY A 656 -14.18 23.66 -35.47
CA GLY A 656 -13.56 22.59 -36.23
C GLY A 656 -14.23 21.24 -36.07
N TYR A 657 -13.55 20.20 -36.54
CA TYR A 657 -14.00 18.82 -36.45
C TYR A 657 -12.80 17.89 -36.25
N SER A 658 -13.01 16.77 -35.58
CA SER A 658 -12.05 15.69 -35.50
C SER A 658 -12.73 14.38 -35.87
N VAL A 659 -12.05 13.55 -36.66
CA VAL A 659 -12.50 12.22 -37.09
C VAL A 659 -11.34 11.23 -36.97
N GLY A 660 -11.57 9.99 -36.58
CA GLY A 660 -10.48 9.04 -36.39
C GLY A 660 -10.87 7.66 -35.89
N LEU A 661 -9.85 6.93 -35.44
CA LEU A 661 -9.93 5.57 -34.92
C LEU A 661 -9.39 5.52 -33.49
N ARG A 662 -10.11 4.82 -32.62
CA ARG A 662 -9.74 4.52 -31.22
C ARG A 662 -9.63 3.00 -31.04
N PHE A 663 -8.62 2.55 -30.31
CA PHE A 663 -8.26 1.15 -30.05
C PHE A 663 -8.16 0.91 -28.52
#